data_AF-A0A7C5SXU0-F1
#
_entry.id   AF-A0A7C5SXU0-F1
#
_cell.length_a   1.000
_cell.length_b   1.000
_cell.length_c   1.000
_cell.angle_alpha   90.00
_cell.angle_beta   90.00
_cell.angle_gamma   90.00
#
_symmetry.space_group_name_H-M   'P 1'
#
loop_
_entity.id
_entity.type
_entity.pdbx_description
1 polymer ?
#
loop_
_entity_poly.entity_id
_entity_poly.type
_entity_poly.pdbx_seq_one_letter_code
_entity_poly.pdbx_strand_id
1 'polypeptide(L)'
;MIKAIFSKLCPNCGGDISVERLEKGLPCEKCMPKEGDPCKSLKEGALWEVCQVEKELLEWVEEFRRGVSAEPWDLQRTWAKRVLTGHSFGLLAPTGVGKTSFGLSMVSFLAKKNKRSYVILPTKLLVEQTVRKLKSFGLDERHILYFGDDTEKEKREKRKRLEEGDFLVLVSTSMFLYKNYESLPKDFAFIFVDDVDSFLKTAKNIDKVLYLLNFSPEDIELALKLIRLKEKLNKSQEDWEEIKKLSEQVSRVSQKRKGVLVVSSATSNPRSSRIKLFRELLGFEVGTPTFYLRNVLDAYEDINKLPLEEWIRKLGKGGLVFVPSDKGKEYVDVLKEELSQRGIACLTYEELSEENLARYEKGEVDVLIGIASYRNPLARGFDMPHVVRYAIFYGVPKIVVSLRFEENLSHLLWALSSIRAEIVKKLPHLSQKIDSWLTALKKYQYLSEEFLQDKPQLRERIENLKREIEEFFSSEEVSRLLQTSEDITLKLEEDGGKLFVSDATGYLQASGRTSRMFAGGISKGLSLVLVDDRRVFKHLQKKVRWFSDDIEFVELGQIDLEGVLAEIDRDRLLIRKFLEGQEVQERNTLLKPILLVVESPNKARTIANFFGKPVRRRINGHEVYETSTESLYLMISASLGHVLDLVTEGGFHGVLVDGYISPIYQTIEGKEDVINSLRRLALESQEVFIATDPDAEGEKIGWDIANLLRPFVKSIRRMEFHEVTKKAIIKSLKELRDIDENKVKAQVVRRVSDRWVGFEFSQRLWSALGKNWLSAGRVQTPVLGWIIQREREYRQKVYKVQIDLSQEGRKFLLEFTFEEKDKAKAFFESLEKVDIKVLGEREELRNPPPPYRTDTMLKDASDRYRFSLPKTMELAQSLFEWGFITYHRTDSVRVSDYGIALAGEYIKEEFGKEYFSPRVWGEGGAHECIRPTKALEPEELRSLWLSGQLGVDGFNKDHLLLYELIFKRFMASQMRPVKVKVIDVLIKAGDFEISRELVTDILEDGWNRILRFELQPPLSGELDVKDRKKLKVQPKAYLYTHGELVQEMKNRGIGRPSTYATIIAKLIERGYVIEKKGFLIPTNLGKKVYEFLSSEESIKKFLSEEWTKELEALMDLVEEGKEDYVKILRELYQQILAVKVEERH
;
A
#
# COMPACT_ATOMS: atom_id res chain seq x y z
N MET A 1 31.96 -4.21 10.00
CA MET A 1 31.96 -5.09 8.81
C MET A 1 31.66 -6.53 9.22
N ILE A 2 30.60 -7.08 8.65
CA ILE A 2 30.13 -8.44 8.92
C ILE A 2 30.80 -9.37 7.91
N LYS A 3 31.62 -10.31 8.38
CA LYS A 3 32.24 -11.31 7.51
C LYS A 3 31.24 -12.39 7.13
N ALA A 4 30.90 -12.53 5.86
CA ALA A 4 29.98 -13.57 5.39
C ALA A 4 30.30 -13.97 3.94
N ILE A 5 29.85 -15.17 3.56
CA ILE A 5 30.00 -15.71 2.21
C ILE A 5 28.62 -15.88 1.58
N PHE A 6 28.43 -15.32 0.39
CA PHE A 6 27.23 -15.53 -0.41
C PHE A 6 27.53 -16.63 -1.44
N SER A 7 26.98 -17.81 -1.19
CA SER A 7 27.19 -19.00 -2.01
C SER A 7 26.52 -18.86 -3.37
N LYS A 8 27.25 -19.16 -4.43
CA LYS A 8 26.79 -19.10 -5.83
C LYS A 8 26.18 -17.77 -6.28
N LEU A 9 26.65 -16.66 -5.71
CA LEU A 9 26.03 -15.33 -5.87
C LEU A 9 26.96 -14.26 -6.45
N CYS A 10 28.18 -14.62 -6.86
CA CYS A 10 29.08 -13.72 -7.57
C CYS A 10 28.37 -13.09 -8.80
N PRO A 11 28.38 -11.75 -8.94
CA PRO A 11 27.66 -11.06 -10.01
C PRO A 11 28.19 -11.37 -11.42
N ASN A 12 29.40 -11.92 -11.55
CA ASN A 12 29.99 -12.28 -12.85
C ASN A 12 29.83 -13.77 -13.24
N CYS A 13 30.34 -14.70 -12.42
CA CYS A 13 30.36 -16.13 -12.75
C CYS A 13 29.34 -17.00 -11.99
N GLY A 14 28.56 -16.44 -11.05
CA GLY A 14 27.66 -17.22 -10.20
C GLY A 14 28.36 -18.18 -9.23
N GLY A 15 29.64 -17.98 -8.94
CA GLY A 15 30.38 -18.71 -7.89
C GLY A 15 30.22 -18.08 -6.50
N ASP A 16 30.86 -18.66 -5.49
CA ASP A 16 30.87 -18.12 -4.13
C ASP A 16 31.61 -16.77 -4.08
N ILE A 17 31.12 -15.86 -3.25
CA ILE A 17 31.69 -14.51 -3.10
C ILE A 17 31.64 -14.04 -1.64
N SER A 18 32.70 -13.37 -1.21
CA SER A 18 32.76 -12.68 0.08
C SER A 18 31.93 -11.40 0.06
N VAL A 19 31.25 -11.09 1.16
CA VAL A 19 30.44 -9.86 1.27
C VAL A 19 31.31 -8.61 1.14
N GLU A 20 32.55 -8.65 1.64
CA GLU A 20 33.51 -7.55 1.53
C GLU A 20 33.78 -7.15 0.07
N ARG A 21 33.70 -8.11 -0.86
CA ARG A 21 33.84 -7.82 -2.29
C ARG A 21 32.55 -7.27 -2.89
N LEU A 22 31.39 -7.77 -2.47
CA LEU A 22 30.09 -7.22 -2.87
C LEU A 22 29.91 -5.77 -2.42
N GLU A 23 30.29 -5.42 -1.19
CA GLU A 23 30.22 -4.04 -0.66
C GLU A 23 31.05 -3.04 -1.49
N LYS A 24 32.16 -3.51 -2.07
CA LYS A 24 33.01 -2.77 -3.01
C LYS A 24 32.53 -2.81 -4.46
N GLY A 25 31.46 -3.55 -4.77
CA GLY A 25 30.94 -3.73 -6.13
C GLY A 25 31.80 -4.63 -7.02
N LEU A 26 32.63 -5.50 -6.44
CA LEU A 26 33.56 -6.37 -7.16
C LEU A 26 32.99 -7.79 -7.36
N PRO A 27 33.37 -8.51 -8.43
CA PRO A 27 33.10 -9.94 -8.57
C PRO A 27 34.06 -10.77 -7.68
N CYS A 28 33.87 -12.08 -7.58
CA CYS A 28 34.72 -12.94 -6.73
C CYS A 28 36.21 -12.91 -7.14
N GLU A 29 37.08 -13.34 -6.22
CA GLU A 29 38.53 -13.40 -6.40
C GLU A 29 38.94 -14.27 -7.60
N LYS A 30 38.15 -15.31 -7.93
CA LYS A 30 38.39 -16.15 -9.11
C LYS A 30 38.19 -15.39 -10.42
N CYS A 31 37.16 -14.53 -10.49
CA CYS A 31 36.93 -13.69 -11.66
C CYS A 31 37.94 -12.54 -11.76
N MET A 32 38.32 -11.98 -10.60
CA MET A 32 39.14 -10.78 -10.54
C MET A 32 40.08 -10.83 -9.32
N PRO A 33 41.28 -11.43 -9.46
CA PRO A 33 42.20 -11.63 -8.34
C PRO A 33 42.70 -10.34 -7.68
N LYS A 34 42.88 -9.27 -8.46
CA LYS A 34 43.29 -7.94 -7.97
C LYS A 34 42.11 -7.00 -7.95
N GLU A 35 41.92 -6.27 -6.84
CA GLU A 35 40.89 -5.22 -6.76
C GLU A 35 41.18 -4.07 -7.75
N GLY A 36 40.13 -3.48 -8.32
CA GLY A 36 40.22 -2.47 -9.37
C GLY A 36 38.86 -2.27 -10.06
N ASP A 37 38.85 -1.57 -11.20
CA ASP A 37 37.64 -1.32 -11.98
C ASP A 37 37.20 -2.60 -12.74
N PRO A 38 36.00 -3.18 -12.45
CA PRO A 38 35.50 -4.37 -13.13
C PRO A 38 35.36 -4.16 -14.64
N CYS A 39 34.97 -2.96 -15.09
CA CYS A 39 34.73 -2.69 -16.51
C CYS A 39 36.01 -2.61 -17.34
N LYS A 40 37.18 -2.44 -16.69
CA LYS A 40 38.50 -2.50 -17.34
C LYS A 40 39.14 -3.88 -17.26
N SER A 41 38.79 -4.67 -16.25
CA SER A 41 39.50 -5.90 -15.90
C SER A 41 38.80 -7.16 -16.40
N LEU A 42 37.48 -7.16 -16.45
CA LEU A 42 36.69 -8.29 -16.93
C LEU A 42 36.68 -8.35 -18.46
N LYS A 43 36.59 -9.58 -18.99
CA LYS A 43 36.51 -9.85 -20.44
C LYS A 43 35.24 -10.59 -20.85
N GLU A 44 34.57 -11.24 -19.90
CA GLU A 44 33.37 -12.05 -20.11
C GLU A 44 32.57 -12.18 -18.80
N GLY A 45 31.32 -12.63 -18.92
CA GLY A 45 30.38 -12.85 -17.80
C GLY A 45 29.36 -11.72 -17.62
N ALA A 46 28.40 -11.93 -16.71
CA ALA A 46 27.22 -11.06 -16.59
C ALA A 46 27.57 -9.63 -16.16
N LEU A 47 28.58 -9.44 -15.30
CA LEU A 47 29.00 -8.10 -14.88
C LEU A 47 29.76 -7.36 -16.00
N TRP A 48 30.44 -8.10 -16.89
CA TRP A 48 31.05 -7.52 -18.08
C TRP A 48 30.01 -7.02 -19.09
N GLU A 49 28.90 -7.75 -19.27
CA GLU A 49 27.79 -7.31 -20.12
C GLU A 49 27.19 -5.98 -19.62
N VAL A 50 27.06 -5.81 -18.29
CA VAL A 50 26.64 -4.54 -17.69
C VAL A 50 27.59 -3.40 -18.05
N CYS A 51 28.90 -3.66 -18.01
CA CYS A 51 29.90 -2.67 -18.42
C CYS A 51 29.80 -2.31 -19.91
N GLN A 52 29.43 -3.25 -20.77
CA GLN A 52 29.19 -2.96 -22.19
C GLN A 52 27.97 -2.04 -22.37
N VAL A 53 26.89 -2.28 -21.62
CA VAL A 53 25.70 -1.40 -21.64
C VAL A 53 26.05 0.02 -21.20
N GLU A 54 26.85 0.20 -20.13
CA GLU A 54 27.30 1.52 -19.69
C GLU A 54 28.19 2.21 -20.73
N LYS A 55 29.06 1.47 -21.41
CA LYS A 55 29.86 2.01 -22.53
C LYS A 55 28.98 2.47 -23.68
N GLU A 56 28.02 1.63 -24.12
CA GLU A 56 27.08 1.99 -25.18
C GLU A 56 26.19 3.18 -24.80
N LEU A 57 25.82 3.30 -23.53
CA LEU A 57 25.08 4.45 -23.01
C LEU A 57 25.88 5.73 -23.18
N LEU A 58 27.18 5.73 -22.84
CA LEU A 58 28.04 6.90 -23.01
C LEU A 58 28.18 7.29 -24.48
N GLU A 59 28.33 6.32 -25.38
CA GLU A 59 28.34 6.57 -26.83
C GLU A 59 27.02 7.21 -27.31
N TRP A 60 25.87 6.74 -26.80
CA TRP A 60 24.57 7.34 -27.09
C TRP A 60 24.41 8.75 -26.49
N VAL A 61 24.93 9.01 -25.29
CA VAL A 61 24.90 10.35 -24.66
C VAL A 61 25.63 11.38 -25.54
N GLU A 62 26.78 11.00 -26.10
CA GLU A 62 27.51 11.85 -27.05
C GLU A 62 26.71 12.13 -28.32
N GLU A 63 26.04 11.11 -28.86
CA GLU A 63 25.16 11.24 -30.02
C GLU A 63 23.94 12.14 -29.72
N PHE A 64 23.33 11.98 -28.54
CA PHE A 64 22.23 12.81 -28.07
C PHE A 64 22.65 14.27 -27.96
N ARG A 65 23.83 14.56 -27.36
CA ARG A 65 24.35 15.91 -27.22
C ARG A 65 24.55 16.59 -28.58
N ARG A 66 25.08 15.87 -29.57
CA ARG A 66 25.26 16.40 -30.93
C ARG A 66 23.93 16.72 -31.61
N GLY A 67 22.93 15.86 -31.47
CA GLY A 67 21.63 16.05 -32.12
C GLY A 67 20.73 17.07 -31.44
N VAL A 68 20.72 17.11 -30.10
CA VAL A 68 19.76 17.91 -29.31
C VAL A 68 20.39 19.19 -28.75
N SER A 69 21.73 19.32 -28.80
CA SER A 69 22.50 20.44 -28.22
C SER A 69 22.30 20.61 -26.70
N ALA A 70 21.95 19.53 -26.00
CA ALA A 70 21.76 19.50 -24.55
C ALA A 70 22.15 18.12 -23.98
N GLU A 71 22.39 18.04 -22.67
CA GLU A 71 22.58 16.76 -21.98
C GLU A 71 21.26 15.97 -21.88
N PRO A 72 21.30 14.64 -22.04
CA PRO A 72 20.13 13.82 -21.75
C PRO A 72 19.87 13.76 -20.24
N TRP A 73 18.59 13.84 -19.88
CA TRP A 73 18.13 13.75 -18.49
C TRP A 73 18.35 12.34 -17.91
N ASP A 74 18.42 12.22 -16.59
CA ASP A 74 18.58 10.93 -15.91
C ASP A 74 17.52 9.90 -16.32
N LEU A 75 16.28 10.34 -16.49
CA LEU A 75 15.18 9.50 -16.96
C LEU A 75 15.39 9.03 -18.41
N GLN A 76 15.93 9.89 -19.29
CA GLN A 76 16.27 9.51 -20.66
C GLN A 76 17.44 8.52 -20.71
N ARG A 77 18.41 8.64 -19.80
CA ARG A 77 19.49 7.65 -19.62
C ARG A 77 18.93 6.30 -19.21
N THR A 78 17.98 6.26 -18.27
CA THR A 78 17.26 5.03 -17.90
C THR A 78 16.53 4.41 -19.09
N TRP A 79 15.83 5.23 -19.90
CA TRP A 79 15.19 4.75 -21.13
C TRP A 79 16.19 4.17 -22.12
N ALA A 80 17.35 4.82 -22.30
CA ALA A 80 18.41 4.30 -23.16
C ALA A 80 18.94 2.94 -22.67
N LYS A 81 19.21 2.80 -21.36
CA LYS A 81 19.60 1.50 -20.77
C LYS A 81 18.57 0.40 -21.04
N ARG A 82 17.27 0.71 -20.97
CA ARG A 82 16.19 -0.25 -21.29
C ARG A 82 16.25 -0.70 -22.75
N VAL A 83 16.48 0.22 -23.69
CA VAL A 83 16.64 -0.12 -25.11
C VAL A 83 17.88 -0.98 -25.34
N LEU A 84 19.03 -0.58 -24.77
CA LEU A 84 20.31 -1.28 -24.92
C LEU A 84 20.27 -2.69 -24.32
N THR A 85 19.49 -2.90 -23.26
CA THR A 85 19.27 -4.22 -22.66
C THR A 85 18.15 -5.02 -23.33
N GLY A 86 17.53 -4.49 -24.40
CA GLY A 86 16.56 -5.22 -25.21
C GLY A 86 15.14 -5.25 -24.65
N HIS A 87 14.72 -4.23 -23.90
CA HIS A 87 13.45 -4.21 -23.18
C HIS A 87 12.47 -3.16 -23.69
N SER A 88 11.23 -3.61 -23.95
CA SER A 88 10.11 -2.75 -24.33
C SER A 88 9.46 -2.09 -23.11
N PHE A 89 9.02 -0.83 -23.27
CA PHE A 89 8.39 -0.06 -22.19
C PHE A 89 7.55 1.11 -22.73
N GLY A 90 6.66 1.63 -21.89
CA GLY A 90 5.97 2.90 -22.11
C GLY A 90 6.74 4.07 -21.51
N LEU A 91 6.77 5.22 -22.19
CA LEU A 91 7.37 6.46 -21.69
C LEU A 91 6.44 7.16 -20.71
N LEU A 92 6.49 6.72 -19.45
CA LEU A 92 5.80 7.37 -18.33
C LEU A 92 6.54 8.67 -17.96
N ALA A 93 6.16 9.77 -18.60
CA ALA A 93 6.65 11.10 -18.27
C ALA A 93 5.62 12.16 -18.68
N PRO A 94 5.63 13.35 -18.06
CA PRO A 94 4.88 14.50 -18.56
C PRO A 94 5.30 14.91 -19.98
N THR A 95 4.55 15.83 -20.57
CA THR A 95 4.96 16.55 -21.78
C THR A 95 6.19 17.42 -21.47
N GLY A 96 7.02 17.70 -22.48
CA GLY A 96 8.23 18.53 -22.31
C GLY A 96 9.50 17.79 -21.86
N VAL A 97 9.43 16.53 -21.42
CA VAL A 97 10.60 15.71 -21.01
C VAL A 97 11.45 15.21 -22.20
N GLY A 98 11.11 15.61 -23.43
CA GLY A 98 11.90 15.27 -24.63
C GLY A 98 11.73 13.83 -25.13
N LYS A 99 10.55 13.21 -24.99
CA LYS A 99 10.23 11.84 -25.45
C LYS A 99 10.60 11.61 -26.93
N THR A 100 10.19 12.51 -27.80
CA THR A 100 10.51 12.46 -29.23
C THR A 100 12.00 12.65 -29.48
N SER A 101 12.66 13.57 -28.77
CA SER A 101 14.11 13.76 -28.87
C SER A 101 14.88 12.51 -28.46
N PHE A 102 14.48 11.85 -27.37
CA PHE A 102 15.00 10.54 -26.98
C PHE A 102 14.82 9.50 -28.09
N GLY A 103 13.59 9.31 -28.58
CA GLY A 103 13.30 8.31 -29.61
C GLY A 103 14.13 8.50 -30.88
N LEU A 104 14.22 9.73 -31.39
CA LEU A 104 14.97 10.03 -32.61
C LEU A 104 16.49 9.94 -32.42
N SER A 105 17.01 10.31 -31.25
CA SER A 105 18.44 10.15 -30.95
C SER A 105 18.84 8.67 -30.92
N MET A 106 17.97 7.81 -30.36
CA MET A 106 18.20 6.37 -30.30
C MET A 106 18.12 5.75 -31.70
N VAL A 107 17.18 6.18 -32.54
CA VAL A 107 17.10 5.79 -33.95
C VAL A 107 18.40 6.14 -34.69
N SER A 108 18.91 7.37 -34.52
CA SER A 108 20.18 7.80 -35.12
C SER A 108 21.35 6.92 -34.67
N PHE A 109 21.47 6.71 -33.35
CA PHE A 109 22.51 5.90 -32.75
C PHE A 109 22.51 4.45 -33.27
N LEU A 110 21.34 3.80 -33.30
CA LEU A 110 21.20 2.42 -33.75
C LEU A 110 21.48 2.27 -35.25
N ALA A 111 21.04 3.23 -36.07
CA ALA A 111 21.34 3.23 -37.50
C ALA A 111 22.85 3.35 -37.77
N LYS A 112 23.59 4.17 -37.01
CA LYS A 112 25.07 4.23 -37.09
C LYS A 112 25.75 2.91 -36.70
N LYS A 113 25.07 2.06 -35.93
CA LYS A 113 25.47 0.68 -35.63
C LYS A 113 24.87 -0.36 -36.59
N ASN A 114 24.36 0.08 -37.74
CA ASN A 114 23.75 -0.75 -38.77
C ASN A 114 22.54 -1.59 -38.28
N LYS A 115 21.78 -1.07 -37.31
CA LYS A 115 20.56 -1.69 -36.77
C LYS A 115 19.32 -0.96 -37.28
N ARG A 116 18.31 -1.71 -37.76
CA ARG A 116 17.08 -1.14 -38.30
C ARG A 116 16.16 -0.59 -37.22
N SER A 117 15.56 0.56 -37.48
CA SER A 117 14.56 1.20 -36.62
C SER A 117 13.29 1.58 -37.38
N TYR A 118 12.16 1.61 -36.68
CA TYR A 118 10.87 2.03 -37.22
C TYR A 118 10.22 3.10 -36.34
N VAL A 119 9.95 4.28 -36.90
CA VAL A 119 9.23 5.36 -36.24
C VAL A 119 7.81 5.46 -36.79
N ILE A 120 6.82 5.40 -35.89
CA ILE A 120 5.38 5.45 -36.19
C ILE A 120 4.79 6.73 -35.61
N LEU A 121 4.18 7.54 -36.48
CA LEU A 121 3.66 8.87 -36.18
C LEU A 121 2.17 8.97 -36.52
N PRO A 122 1.42 9.93 -35.97
CA PRO A 122 -0.02 10.01 -36.21
C PRO A 122 -0.37 10.68 -37.55
N THR A 123 0.48 11.56 -38.08
CA THR A 123 0.20 12.34 -39.30
C THR A 123 1.39 12.35 -40.26
N LYS A 124 1.11 12.56 -41.56
CA LYS A 124 2.14 12.74 -42.59
C LYS A 124 3.06 13.94 -42.30
N LEU A 125 2.50 15.04 -41.79
CA LEU A 125 3.29 16.23 -41.45
C LEU A 125 4.37 15.91 -40.40
N LEU A 126 4.03 15.13 -39.38
CA LEU A 126 4.99 14.71 -38.36
C LEU A 126 6.04 13.75 -38.93
N VAL A 127 5.69 12.92 -39.91
CA VAL A 127 6.65 12.09 -40.65
C VAL A 127 7.71 12.97 -41.30
N GLU A 128 7.30 14.00 -42.04
CA GLU A 128 8.23 14.92 -42.72
C GLU A 128 9.08 15.75 -41.74
N GLN A 129 8.49 16.22 -40.65
CA GLN A 129 9.22 16.92 -39.59
C GLN A 129 10.26 16.01 -38.93
N THR A 130 9.89 14.75 -38.67
CA THR A 130 10.77 13.74 -38.09
C THR A 130 11.93 13.42 -39.02
N VAL A 131 11.68 13.26 -40.32
CA VAL A 131 12.72 13.02 -41.32
C VAL A 131 13.71 14.19 -41.37
N ARG A 132 13.22 15.44 -41.38
CA ARG A 132 14.09 16.63 -41.31
C ARG A 132 14.97 16.62 -40.05
N LYS A 133 14.39 16.25 -38.91
CA LYS A 133 15.11 16.17 -37.64
C LYS A 133 16.16 15.03 -37.63
N LEU A 134 15.84 13.86 -38.19
CA LEU A 134 16.81 12.77 -38.35
C LEU A 134 17.99 13.15 -39.26
N LYS A 135 17.74 13.89 -40.36
CA LYS A 135 18.81 14.47 -41.18
C LYS A 135 19.69 15.43 -40.37
N SER A 136 19.08 16.28 -39.52
CA SER A 136 19.83 17.17 -38.64
C SER A 136 20.70 16.44 -37.59
N PHE A 137 20.36 15.19 -37.26
CA PHE A 137 21.17 14.33 -36.38
C PHE A 137 22.34 13.66 -37.13
N GLY A 138 22.54 13.99 -38.41
CA GLY A 138 23.64 13.49 -39.23
C GLY A 138 23.35 12.14 -39.89
N LEU A 139 22.08 11.78 -40.04
CA LEU A 139 21.69 10.55 -40.75
C LEU A 139 21.62 10.80 -42.26
N ASP A 140 22.28 9.96 -43.05
CA ASP A 140 22.22 10.00 -44.51
C ASP A 140 20.78 9.73 -45.00
N GLU A 141 20.32 10.53 -45.95
CA GLU A 141 19.01 10.42 -46.57
C GLU A 141 18.77 9.04 -47.19
N ARG A 142 19.81 8.39 -47.73
CA ARG A 142 19.69 7.03 -48.28
C ARG A 142 19.29 6.01 -47.22
N HIS A 143 19.58 6.24 -45.94
CA HIS A 143 19.24 5.31 -44.87
C HIS A 143 17.80 5.49 -44.36
N ILE A 144 17.12 6.58 -44.75
CA ILE A 144 15.75 6.91 -44.31
C ILE A 144 14.77 6.56 -45.42
N LEU A 145 13.73 5.79 -45.08
CA LEU A 145 12.59 5.50 -45.94
C LEU A 145 11.33 6.11 -45.32
N TYR A 146 10.60 6.92 -46.11
CA TYR A 146 9.34 7.52 -45.71
C TYR A 146 8.47 7.81 -46.94
N PHE A 147 7.15 7.86 -46.76
CA PHE A 147 6.18 8.14 -47.82
C PHE A 147 5.46 9.47 -47.54
N GLY A 148 5.80 10.50 -48.33
CA GLY A 148 5.25 11.86 -48.21
C GLY A 148 4.23 12.13 -49.31
N ASP A 149 4.32 13.31 -49.91
CA ASP A 149 3.60 13.66 -51.15
C ASP A 149 4.46 13.35 -52.38
N ASP A 150 4.65 12.05 -52.60
CA ASP A 150 5.53 11.50 -53.64
C ASP A 150 4.83 11.42 -55.01
N THR A 151 5.58 11.62 -56.09
CA THR A 151 5.15 11.29 -57.46
C THR A 151 5.00 9.77 -57.65
N GLU A 152 4.27 9.32 -58.68
CA GLU A 152 4.11 7.88 -58.94
C GLU A 152 5.44 7.15 -59.21
N LYS A 153 6.44 7.85 -59.77
CA LYS A 153 7.79 7.31 -59.96
C LYS A 153 8.50 7.09 -58.62
N GLU A 154 8.50 8.11 -57.76
CA GLU A 154 9.11 8.04 -56.42
C GLU A 154 8.43 6.99 -55.55
N LYS A 155 7.10 6.85 -55.62
CA LYS A 155 6.37 5.79 -54.92
C LYS A 155 6.81 4.40 -55.35
N ARG A 156 7.00 4.16 -56.67
CA ARG A 156 7.47 2.86 -57.18
C ARG A 156 8.88 2.54 -56.68
N GLU A 157 9.77 3.53 -56.70
CA GLU A 157 11.15 3.37 -56.22
C GLU A 157 11.20 3.10 -54.72
N LYS A 158 10.47 3.88 -53.91
CA LYS A 158 10.36 3.67 -52.46
C LYS A 158 9.71 2.33 -52.10
N ARG A 159 8.73 1.85 -52.88
CA ARG A 159 8.15 0.51 -52.70
C ARG A 159 9.16 -0.60 -52.97
N LYS A 160 9.95 -0.48 -54.05
CA LYS A 160 11.03 -1.43 -54.34
C LYS A 160 12.05 -1.49 -53.20
N ARG A 161 12.47 -0.32 -52.69
CA ARG A 161 13.35 -0.24 -51.50
C ARG A 161 12.74 -0.86 -50.25
N LEU A 162 11.42 -0.73 -50.06
CA LEU A 162 10.70 -1.39 -48.96
C LEU A 162 10.77 -2.92 -49.07
N GLU A 163 10.48 -3.46 -50.27
CA GLU A 163 10.49 -4.90 -50.56
C GLU A 163 11.90 -5.52 -50.47
N GLU A 164 12.91 -4.78 -50.93
CA GLU A 164 14.33 -5.18 -50.85
C GLU A 164 14.93 -4.97 -49.44
N GLY A 165 14.23 -4.24 -48.55
CA GLY A 165 14.74 -3.90 -47.22
C GLY A 165 15.94 -2.93 -47.24
N ASP A 166 16.06 -2.12 -48.30
CA ASP A 166 17.15 -1.16 -48.51
C ASP A 166 16.93 0.15 -47.72
N PHE A 167 16.95 0.04 -46.39
CA PHE A 167 16.88 1.17 -45.46
C PHE A 167 17.34 0.74 -44.06
N LEU A 168 17.73 1.72 -43.24
CA LEU A 168 17.99 1.53 -41.81
C LEU A 168 16.90 2.14 -40.94
N VAL A 169 16.21 3.16 -41.42
CA VAL A 169 15.15 3.85 -40.66
C VAL A 169 13.90 3.95 -41.52
N LEU A 170 12.80 3.35 -41.06
CA LEU A 170 11.48 3.58 -41.64
C LEU A 170 10.75 4.64 -40.81
N VAL A 171 10.16 5.64 -41.44
CA VAL A 171 9.30 6.64 -40.79
C VAL A 171 7.95 6.65 -41.51
N SER A 172 6.86 6.35 -40.80
CA SER A 172 5.54 6.25 -41.42
C SER A 172 4.40 6.61 -40.46
N THR A 173 3.16 6.59 -40.98
CA THR A 173 1.97 6.76 -40.16
C THR A 173 1.43 5.43 -39.61
N SER A 174 0.64 5.48 -38.53
CA SER A 174 -0.06 4.29 -38.01
C SER A 174 -0.91 3.57 -39.06
N MET A 175 -1.53 4.31 -39.99
CA MET A 175 -2.29 3.74 -41.11
C MET A 175 -1.41 3.01 -42.13
N PHE A 176 -0.17 3.48 -42.33
CA PHE A 176 0.78 2.80 -43.21
C PHE A 176 1.17 1.43 -42.64
N LEU A 177 1.44 1.34 -41.33
CA LEU A 177 1.66 0.07 -40.66
C LEU A 177 0.47 -0.88 -40.89
N TYR A 178 -0.76 -0.41 -40.63
CA TYR A 178 -1.96 -1.23 -40.75
C TYR A 178 -2.08 -1.90 -42.12
N LYS A 179 -1.77 -1.16 -43.19
CA LYS A 179 -1.90 -1.64 -44.58
C LYS A 179 -0.74 -2.51 -45.06
N ASN A 180 0.49 -2.27 -44.58
CA ASN A 180 1.69 -2.81 -45.22
C ASN A 180 2.52 -3.75 -44.32
N TYR A 181 2.09 -4.06 -43.09
CA TYR A 181 2.90 -4.82 -42.12
C TYR A 181 3.48 -6.16 -42.63
N GLU A 182 2.83 -6.85 -43.56
CA GLU A 182 3.31 -8.13 -44.12
C GLU A 182 4.54 -7.95 -45.01
N SER A 183 4.65 -6.81 -45.68
CA SER A 183 5.79 -6.44 -46.53
C SER A 183 6.96 -5.85 -45.75
N LEU A 184 6.78 -5.58 -44.46
CA LEU A 184 7.83 -4.99 -43.62
C LEU A 184 8.78 -6.06 -43.08
N PRO A 185 10.09 -5.74 -42.95
CA PRO A 185 11.03 -6.68 -42.38
C PRO A 185 10.76 -6.89 -40.88
N LYS A 186 11.20 -8.04 -40.34
CA LYS A 186 10.99 -8.45 -38.93
C LYS A 186 12.24 -8.29 -38.05
N ASP A 187 13.30 -7.70 -38.58
CA ASP A 187 14.59 -7.50 -37.90
C ASP A 187 14.77 -6.08 -37.36
N PHE A 188 13.67 -5.37 -37.12
CA PHE A 188 13.71 -4.08 -36.42
C PHE A 188 14.26 -4.25 -35.01
N ALA A 189 15.40 -3.63 -34.72
CA ALA A 189 15.98 -3.59 -33.39
C ALA A 189 15.19 -2.65 -32.46
N PHE A 190 14.59 -1.60 -33.01
CA PHE A 190 13.86 -0.57 -32.27
C PHE A 190 12.63 -0.06 -33.03
N ILE A 191 11.47 -0.08 -32.38
CA ILE A 191 10.21 0.48 -32.88
C ILE A 191 9.77 1.56 -31.90
N PHE A 192 9.57 2.77 -32.39
CA PHE A 192 9.15 3.93 -31.61
C PHE A 192 7.79 4.45 -32.07
N VAL A 193 6.82 4.48 -31.15
CA VAL A 193 5.48 5.02 -31.36
C VAL A 193 5.34 6.32 -30.58
N ASP A 194 5.34 7.44 -31.30
CA ASP A 194 5.37 8.78 -30.68
C ASP A 194 4.01 9.19 -30.09
N ASP A 195 2.90 8.78 -30.71
CA ASP A 195 1.54 8.99 -30.20
C ASP A 195 0.78 7.67 -30.09
N VAL A 196 0.54 7.26 -28.84
CA VAL A 196 -0.17 6.02 -28.53
C VAL A 196 -1.67 6.13 -28.76
N ASP A 197 -2.29 7.28 -28.53
CA ASP A 197 -3.75 7.37 -28.66
C ASP A 197 -4.16 7.19 -30.13
N SER A 198 -3.46 7.86 -31.06
CA SER A 198 -3.67 7.63 -32.50
C SER A 198 -3.34 6.20 -32.92
N PHE A 199 -2.28 5.60 -32.38
CA PHE A 199 -1.92 4.21 -32.64
C PHE A 199 -3.03 3.23 -32.20
N LEU A 200 -3.63 3.49 -31.03
CA LEU A 200 -4.65 2.63 -30.41
C LEU A 200 -6.07 2.84 -30.96
N LYS A 201 -6.34 3.90 -31.74
CA LYS A 201 -7.63 4.06 -32.45
C LYS A 201 -7.99 2.82 -33.26
N THR A 202 -7.00 2.12 -33.80
CA THR A 202 -7.16 0.83 -34.47
C THR A 202 -6.49 -0.27 -33.66
N ALA A 203 -7.26 -0.98 -32.83
CA ALA A 203 -6.72 -1.98 -31.89
C ALA A 203 -5.88 -3.09 -32.54
N LYS A 204 -6.11 -3.41 -33.82
CA LYS A 204 -5.31 -4.39 -34.58
C LYS A 204 -3.88 -3.93 -34.88
N ASN A 205 -3.55 -2.65 -34.74
CA ASN A 205 -2.16 -2.17 -34.86
C ASN A 205 -1.24 -2.82 -33.83
N ILE A 206 -1.78 -3.20 -32.66
CA ILE A 206 -1.06 -3.96 -31.62
C ILE A 206 -0.54 -5.27 -32.21
N ASP A 207 -1.42 -6.05 -32.84
CA ASP A 207 -1.08 -7.31 -33.49
C ASP A 207 -0.01 -7.11 -34.58
N LYS A 208 -0.14 -6.01 -35.35
CA LYS A 208 0.78 -5.73 -36.45
C LYS A 208 2.18 -5.40 -35.94
N VAL A 209 2.31 -4.61 -34.87
CA VAL A 209 3.62 -4.36 -34.23
C VAL A 209 4.18 -5.62 -33.60
N LEU A 210 3.36 -6.43 -32.92
CA LEU A 210 3.81 -7.71 -32.36
C LEU A 210 4.30 -8.67 -33.46
N TYR A 211 3.65 -8.68 -34.62
CA TYR A 211 4.11 -9.44 -35.78
C TYR A 211 5.51 -9.02 -36.24
N LEU A 212 5.80 -7.72 -36.27
CA LEU A 212 7.14 -7.20 -36.60
C LEU A 212 8.19 -7.58 -35.54
N LEU A 213 7.77 -7.76 -34.28
CA LEU A 213 8.62 -8.23 -33.18
C LEU A 213 8.76 -9.76 -33.13
N ASN A 214 8.37 -10.46 -34.20
CA ASN A 214 8.50 -11.91 -34.38
C ASN A 214 7.49 -12.78 -33.59
N PHE A 215 6.31 -12.24 -33.26
CA PHE A 215 5.19 -13.02 -32.73
C PHE A 215 4.25 -13.50 -33.84
N SER A 216 3.88 -14.78 -33.83
CA SER A 216 2.91 -15.31 -34.79
C SER A 216 1.46 -14.99 -34.38
N PRO A 217 0.47 -15.09 -35.29
CA PRO A 217 -0.94 -14.97 -34.93
C PRO A 217 -1.37 -15.96 -33.82
N GLU A 218 -0.80 -17.17 -33.80
CA GLU A 218 -1.05 -18.19 -32.79
C GLU A 218 -0.49 -17.79 -31.41
N ASP A 219 0.71 -17.21 -31.39
CA ASP A 219 1.34 -16.66 -30.17
C ASP A 219 0.45 -15.56 -29.55
N ILE A 220 -0.13 -14.71 -30.39
CA ILE A 220 -1.03 -13.64 -29.97
C ILE A 220 -2.35 -14.20 -29.42
N GLU A 221 -2.96 -15.18 -30.11
CA GLU A 221 -4.22 -15.78 -29.63
C GLU A 221 -4.03 -16.56 -28.33
N LEU A 222 -2.88 -17.22 -28.14
CA LEU A 222 -2.52 -17.87 -26.88
C LEU A 222 -2.50 -16.87 -25.72
N ALA A 223 -1.87 -15.70 -25.91
CA ALA A 223 -1.85 -14.64 -24.91
C ALA A 223 -3.23 -14.02 -24.68
N LEU A 224 -4.06 -13.86 -25.72
CA LEU A 224 -5.46 -13.42 -25.58
C LEU A 224 -6.30 -14.41 -24.76
N LYS A 225 -6.10 -15.73 -24.95
CA LYS A 225 -6.77 -16.76 -24.15
C LYS A 225 -6.43 -16.61 -22.66
N LEU A 226 -5.15 -16.42 -22.33
CA LEU A 226 -4.71 -16.15 -20.97
C LEU A 226 -5.36 -14.89 -20.38
N ILE A 227 -5.42 -13.80 -21.16
CA ILE A 227 -6.04 -12.54 -20.72
C ILE A 227 -7.53 -12.75 -20.41
N ARG A 228 -8.29 -13.36 -21.32
CA ARG A 228 -9.73 -13.64 -21.14
C ARG A 228 -9.99 -14.48 -19.88
N LEU A 229 -9.15 -15.49 -19.63
CA LEU A 229 -9.27 -16.36 -18.46
C LEU A 229 -8.93 -15.60 -17.15
N LYS A 230 -7.88 -14.77 -17.16
CA LYS A 230 -7.54 -13.88 -16.03
C LYS A 230 -8.64 -12.86 -15.73
N GLU A 231 -9.41 -12.43 -16.72
CA GLU A 231 -10.52 -11.47 -16.56
C GLU A 231 -11.83 -12.09 -16.06
N LYS A 232 -11.95 -13.43 -16.08
CA LYS A 232 -13.13 -14.13 -15.57
C LYS A 232 -13.37 -13.80 -14.09
N LEU A 233 -14.56 -13.30 -13.73
CA LEU A 233 -14.88 -12.86 -12.36
C LEU A 233 -14.92 -14.01 -11.36
N ASN A 234 -15.56 -15.12 -11.70
CA ASN A 234 -15.67 -16.31 -10.86
C ASN A 234 -14.77 -17.42 -11.41
N LYS A 235 -13.55 -17.52 -10.88
CA LYS A 235 -12.57 -18.54 -11.28
C LYS A 235 -12.76 -19.80 -10.44
N SER A 236 -12.96 -20.95 -11.09
CA SER A 236 -12.87 -22.26 -10.47
C SER A 236 -11.41 -22.62 -10.17
N GLN A 237 -11.18 -23.70 -9.42
CA GLN A 237 -9.84 -24.23 -9.21
C GLN A 237 -9.18 -24.64 -10.54
N GLU A 238 -9.96 -25.21 -11.47
CA GLU A 238 -9.52 -25.54 -12.83
C GLU A 238 -9.09 -24.30 -13.63
N ASP A 239 -9.81 -23.18 -13.50
CA ASP A 239 -9.42 -21.92 -14.16
C ASP A 239 -8.03 -21.45 -13.66
N TRP A 240 -7.73 -21.61 -12.36
CA TRP A 240 -6.42 -21.25 -11.81
C TRP A 240 -5.29 -22.16 -12.32
N GLU A 241 -5.54 -23.45 -12.43
CA GLU A 241 -4.60 -24.41 -13.01
C GLU A 241 -4.33 -24.11 -14.49
N GLU A 242 -5.38 -23.81 -15.27
CA GLU A 242 -5.23 -23.43 -16.67
C GLU A 242 -4.49 -22.09 -16.83
N ILE A 243 -4.76 -21.10 -15.97
CA ILE A 243 -4.00 -19.83 -15.95
C ILE A 243 -2.51 -20.09 -15.72
N LYS A 244 -2.16 -20.98 -14.78
CA LYS A 244 -0.76 -21.31 -14.49
C LYS A 244 -0.09 -21.91 -15.72
N LYS A 245 -0.73 -22.92 -16.34
CA LYS A 245 -0.24 -23.58 -17.56
C LYS A 245 -0.06 -22.60 -18.72
N LEU A 246 -1.09 -21.79 -19.01
CA LEU A 246 -1.04 -20.78 -20.07
C LEU A 246 0.01 -19.70 -19.80
N SER A 247 0.17 -19.29 -18.55
CA SER A 247 1.20 -18.30 -18.17
C SER A 247 2.62 -18.82 -18.44
N GLU A 248 2.88 -20.11 -18.18
CA GLU A 248 4.17 -20.74 -18.51
C GLU A 248 4.41 -20.79 -20.04
N GLN A 249 3.38 -21.15 -20.81
CA GLN A 249 3.47 -21.19 -22.28
C GLN A 249 3.71 -19.79 -22.86
N VAL A 250 2.97 -18.79 -22.41
CA VAL A 250 3.14 -17.39 -22.83
C VAL A 250 4.52 -16.86 -22.44
N SER A 251 5.04 -17.26 -21.27
CA SER A 251 6.40 -16.90 -20.86
C SER A 251 7.46 -17.42 -21.83
N ARG A 252 7.33 -18.66 -22.32
CA ARG A 252 8.23 -19.23 -23.34
C ARG A 252 8.12 -18.49 -24.67
N VAL A 253 6.89 -18.16 -25.08
CA VAL A 253 6.63 -17.40 -26.31
C VAL A 253 7.24 -16.00 -26.24
N SER A 254 7.18 -15.34 -25.09
CA SER A 254 7.73 -13.98 -24.91
C SER A 254 9.24 -13.89 -25.21
N GLN A 255 9.97 -15.00 -25.09
CA GLN A 255 11.42 -15.06 -25.41
C GLN A 255 11.71 -15.04 -26.92
N LYS A 256 10.71 -15.26 -27.80
CA LYS A 256 10.87 -15.17 -29.26
C LYS A 256 11.08 -13.75 -29.79
N ARG A 257 10.87 -12.74 -28.92
CA ARG A 257 10.91 -11.31 -29.27
C ARG A 257 12.22 -10.95 -29.98
N LYS A 258 12.10 -10.29 -31.13
CA LYS A 258 13.22 -9.64 -31.82
C LYS A 258 13.01 -8.13 -31.82
N GLY A 259 13.83 -7.41 -31.06
CA GLY A 259 13.79 -5.95 -30.96
C GLY A 259 13.02 -5.40 -29.75
N VAL A 260 12.96 -4.06 -29.71
CA VAL A 260 12.40 -3.27 -28.61
C VAL A 260 11.26 -2.40 -29.13
N LEU A 261 10.15 -2.37 -28.40
CA LEU A 261 9.05 -1.43 -28.63
C LEU A 261 9.03 -0.38 -27.53
N VAL A 262 9.12 0.89 -27.92
CA VAL A 262 8.89 2.02 -27.04
C VAL A 262 7.67 2.79 -27.52
N VAL A 263 6.74 3.01 -26.60
CA VAL A 263 5.51 3.74 -26.89
C VAL A 263 5.37 4.92 -25.93
N SER A 264 4.89 6.06 -26.42
CA SER A 264 4.56 7.19 -25.55
C SER A 264 3.45 6.85 -24.54
N SER A 265 3.36 7.59 -23.45
CA SER A 265 2.23 7.50 -22.50
C SER A 265 0.88 7.75 -23.19
N ALA A 266 -0.16 7.01 -22.83
CA ALA A 266 -1.52 7.28 -23.32
C ALA A 266 -2.11 8.51 -22.61
N THR A 267 -2.84 9.35 -23.34
CA THR A 267 -3.58 10.49 -22.76
C THR A 267 -4.98 10.08 -22.32
N SER A 268 -5.51 8.99 -22.88
CA SER A 268 -6.83 8.44 -22.56
C SER A 268 -6.77 6.98 -22.10
N ASN A 269 -7.71 6.57 -21.23
CA ASN A 269 -7.77 5.18 -20.79
C ASN A 269 -8.10 4.27 -21.98
N PRO A 270 -7.20 3.33 -22.33
CA PRO A 270 -7.42 2.44 -23.46
C PRO A 270 -8.64 1.56 -23.24
N ARG A 271 -9.58 1.54 -24.19
CA ARG A 271 -10.83 0.77 -24.07
C ARG A 271 -10.70 -0.71 -24.43
N SER A 272 -9.71 -1.09 -25.23
CA SER A 272 -9.56 -2.47 -25.73
C SER A 272 -8.70 -3.33 -24.80
N SER A 273 -9.16 -4.54 -24.49
CA SER A 273 -8.36 -5.55 -23.75
C SER A 273 -7.10 -5.99 -24.49
N ARG A 274 -7.02 -5.79 -25.83
CA ARG A 274 -5.84 -6.11 -26.64
C ARG A 274 -4.57 -5.41 -26.18
N ILE A 275 -4.67 -4.25 -25.54
CA ILE A 275 -3.49 -3.55 -25.01
C ILE A 275 -2.73 -4.35 -23.95
N LYS A 276 -3.43 -5.27 -23.26
CA LYS A 276 -2.83 -6.18 -22.28
C LYS A 276 -1.87 -7.19 -22.92
N LEU A 277 -1.88 -7.35 -24.24
CA LEU A 277 -0.88 -8.14 -24.97
C LEU A 277 0.54 -7.61 -24.77
N PHE A 278 0.73 -6.28 -24.70
CA PHE A 278 2.03 -5.70 -24.38
C PHE A 278 2.53 -6.14 -23.00
N ARG A 279 1.62 -6.30 -22.02
CA ARG A 279 1.99 -6.80 -20.70
C ARG A 279 2.39 -8.26 -20.73
N GLU A 280 1.59 -9.12 -21.35
CA GLU A 280 1.83 -10.57 -21.33
C GLU A 280 2.99 -10.99 -22.24
N LEU A 281 3.22 -10.31 -23.38
CA LEU A 281 4.26 -10.68 -24.36
C LEU A 281 5.52 -9.81 -24.27
N LEU A 282 5.41 -8.54 -23.87
CA LEU A 282 6.54 -7.60 -23.83
C LEU A 282 6.92 -7.15 -22.42
N GLY A 283 6.11 -7.44 -21.41
CA GLY A 283 6.42 -7.15 -20.00
C GLY A 283 6.12 -5.72 -19.56
N PHE A 284 5.29 -4.96 -20.26
CA PHE A 284 4.90 -3.61 -19.83
C PHE A 284 3.44 -3.27 -20.11
N GLU A 285 2.83 -2.46 -19.24
CA GLU A 285 1.56 -1.82 -19.50
C GLU A 285 1.74 -0.42 -20.08
N VAL A 286 0.79 -0.02 -20.91
CA VAL A 286 0.66 1.36 -21.37
C VAL A 286 -0.28 2.08 -20.43
N GLY A 287 0.30 2.90 -19.56
CA GLY A 287 -0.47 3.67 -18.60
C GLY A 287 -0.91 5.02 -19.14
N THR A 288 -2.04 5.49 -18.62
CA THR A 288 -2.31 6.92 -18.50
C THR A 288 -1.54 7.43 -17.29
N PRO A 289 -0.70 8.46 -17.42
CA PRO A 289 -0.14 9.08 -16.25
C PRO A 289 -1.30 9.80 -15.55
N THR A 290 -1.82 9.20 -14.49
CA THR A 290 -2.78 9.86 -13.60
C THR A 290 -1.96 10.70 -12.63
N PHE A 291 -1.43 11.79 -13.16
CA PHE A 291 -0.79 12.80 -12.34
C PHE A 291 -1.88 13.48 -11.50
N TYR A 292 -2.10 13.04 -10.27
CA TYR A 292 -2.69 13.90 -9.22
C TYR A 292 -1.60 14.77 -8.58
N LEU A 293 -0.56 15.10 -9.34
CA LEU A 293 0.49 16.02 -8.94
C LEU A 293 -0.07 17.43 -9.13
N ARG A 294 -0.65 17.95 -8.05
CA ARG A 294 -1.32 19.23 -8.00
C ARG A 294 -0.67 20.07 -6.90
N ASN A 295 -0.03 21.17 -7.27
CA ASN A 295 0.39 22.21 -6.34
C ASN A 295 -0.64 23.36 -6.42
N VAL A 296 -1.84 23.12 -5.88
CA VAL A 296 -2.93 24.09 -5.90
C VAL A 296 -3.29 24.43 -4.47
N LEU A 297 -3.42 25.73 -4.21
CA LEU A 297 -4.01 26.22 -2.99
C LEU A 297 -5.53 26.18 -3.13
N ASP A 298 -6.20 25.41 -2.28
CA ASP A 298 -7.65 25.31 -2.25
C ASP A 298 -8.21 26.28 -1.22
N ALA A 299 -8.85 27.34 -1.71
CA ALA A 299 -9.49 28.36 -0.91
C ALA A 299 -11.01 28.26 -1.01
N TYR A 300 -11.71 28.75 0.01
CA TYR A 300 -13.16 28.92 -0.05
C TYR A 300 -13.59 30.26 0.54
N GLU A 301 -14.77 30.70 0.12
CA GLU A 301 -15.41 31.92 0.60
C GLU A 301 -16.94 31.84 0.43
N ASP A 302 -17.70 32.64 1.17
CA ASP A 302 -19.16 32.72 0.98
C ASP A 302 -19.48 33.31 -0.40
N ILE A 303 -20.39 32.66 -1.15
CA ILE A 303 -20.77 33.09 -2.50
C ILE A 303 -21.34 34.53 -2.54
N ASN A 304 -21.91 35.01 -1.43
CA ASN A 304 -22.53 36.33 -1.35
C ASN A 304 -21.56 37.44 -0.92
N LYS A 305 -20.31 37.11 -0.55
CA LYS A 305 -19.37 38.10 0.00
C LYS A 305 -18.97 39.17 -1.00
N LEU A 306 -18.75 38.77 -2.26
CA LEU A 306 -18.44 39.65 -3.37
C LEU A 306 -19.07 39.07 -4.66
N PRO A 307 -19.56 39.93 -5.57
CA PRO A 307 -19.99 39.50 -6.91
C PRO A 307 -18.89 38.77 -7.69
N LEU A 308 -19.27 37.87 -8.60
CA LEU A 308 -18.32 37.05 -9.36
C LEU A 308 -17.34 37.90 -10.20
N GLU A 309 -17.80 38.99 -10.82
CA GLU A 309 -16.96 39.87 -11.61
C GLU A 309 -15.88 40.59 -10.78
N GLU A 310 -16.17 40.90 -9.51
CA GLU A 310 -15.19 41.48 -8.58
C GLU A 310 -14.09 40.46 -8.23
N TRP A 311 -14.48 39.19 -8.04
CA TRP A 311 -13.50 38.11 -7.86
C TRP A 311 -12.60 37.95 -9.07
N ILE A 312 -13.16 37.98 -10.27
CA ILE A 312 -12.40 37.89 -11.52
C ILE A 312 -11.43 39.06 -11.65
N ARG A 313 -11.88 40.30 -11.38
CA ARG A 313 -11.00 41.48 -11.38
C ARG A 313 -9.85 41.37 -10.37
N LYS A 314 -10.13 40.86 -9.17
CA LYS A 314 -9.14 40.71 -8.11
C LYS A 314 -8.08 39.66 -8.44
N LEU A 315 -8.48 38.54 -9.05
CA LEU A 315 -7.56 37.47 -9.44
C LEU A 315 -6.84 37.77 -10.77
N GLY A 316 -7.40 38.63 -11.62
CA GLY A 316 -6.83 39.03 -12.90
C GLY A 316 -7.18 38.08 -14.04
N LYS A 317 -6.36 38.05 -15.10
CA LYS A 317 -6.62 37.24 -16.30
C LYS A 317 -6.22 35.77 -16.13
N GLY A 318 -6.60 34.91 -17.08
CA GLY A 318 -6.19 33.51 -17.12
C GLY A 318 -7.02 32.62 -16.19
N GLY A 319 -8.28 33.01 -15.94
CA GLY A 319 -9.18 32.27 -15.06
C GLY A 319 -10.00 31.21 -15.78
N LEU A 320 -10.39 30.18 -15.02
CA LEU A 320 -11.45 29.25 -15.39
C LEU A 320 -12.60 29.41 -14.41
N VAL A 321 -13.84 29.49 -14.90
CA VAL A 321 -15.05 29.56 -14.06
C VAL A 321 -15.86 28.30 -14.29
N PHE A 322 -16.17 27.60 -13.21
CA PHE A 322 -16.96 26.38 -13.23
C PHE A 322 -18.26 26.56 -12.45
N VAL A 323 -19.39 26.21 -13.08
CA VAL A 323 -20.69 26.11 -12.41
C VAL A 323 -20.99 24.66 -12.03
N PRO A 324 -21.80 24.42 -10.97
CA PRO A 324 -22.26 23.09 -10.60
C PRO A 324 -22.95 22.33 -11.75
N SER A 325 -22.79 21.00 -11.77
CA SER A 325 -23.32 20.16 -12.86
C SER A 325 -24.84 20.17 -12.99
N ASP A 326 -25.55 20.43 -11.89
CA ASP A 326 -27.01 20.53 -11.85
C ASP A 326 -27.58 21.80 -12.50
N LYS A 327 -26.77 22.85 -12.64
CA LYS A 327 -27.18 24.10 -13.31
C LYS A 327 -27.24 23.96 -14.84
N GLY A 328 -26.54 22.97 -15.38
CA GLY A 328 -26.57 22.66 -16.80
C GLY A 328 -25.96 23.73 -17.69
N LYS A 329 -26.16 23.56 -19.01
CA LYS A 329 -25.61 24.42 -20.05
C LYS A 329 -26.27 25.79 -20.09
N GLU A 330 -27.59 25.85 -19.99
CA GLU A 330 -28.36 27.10 -20.12
C GLU A 330 -27.87 28.16 -19.14
N TYR A 331 -27.50 27.74 -17.92
CA TYR A 331 -26.94 28.65 -16.91
C TYR A 331 -25.55 29.18 -17.27
N VAL A 332 -24.72 28.40 -17.97
CA VAL A 332 -23.41 28.85 -18.46
C VAL A 332 -23.56 29.98 -19.47
N ASP A 333 -24.55 29.86 -20.37
CA ASP A 333 -24.82 30.86 -21.39
C ASP A 333 -25.35 32.16 -20.76
N VAL A 334 -26.27 32.06 -19.80
CA VAL A 334 -26.76 33.22 -19.02
C VAL A 334 -25.62 33.90 -18.27
N LEU A 335 -24.76 33.13 -17.59
CA LEU A 335 -23.64 33.69 -16.83
C LEU A 335 -22.63 34.42 -17.73
N LYS A 336 -22.40 33.92 -18.95
CA LYS A 336 -21.56 34.60 -19.95
C LYS A 336 -22.13 35.97 -20.31
N GLU A 337 -23.43 36.05 -20.57
CA GLU A 337 -24.09 37.31 -20.91
C GLU A 337 -24.00 38.31 -19.76
N GLU A 338 -24.26 37.88 -18.52
CA GLU A 338 -24.15 38.72 -17.31
C GLU A 338 -22.73 39.27 -17.12
N LEU A 339 -21.70 38.41 -17.25
CA LEU A 339 -20.30 38.83 -17.11
C LEU A 339 -19.86 39.78 -18.23
N SER A 340 -20.32 39.52 -19.46
CA SER A 340 -20.03 40.38 -20.63
C SER A 340 -20.63 41.77 -20.47
N GLN A 341 -21.87 41.87 -19.95
CA GLN A 341 -22.52 43.15 -19.64
C GLN A 341 -21.77 43.94 -18.56
N ARG A 342 -21.10 43.24 -17.64
CA ARG A 342 -20.28 43.83 -16.56
C ARG A 342 -18.83 44.08 -16.98
N GLY A 343 -18.52 43.96 -18.27
CA GLY A 343 -17.22 44.30 -18.85
C GLY A 343 -16.12 43.26 -18.64
N ILE A 344 -16.47 42.00 -18.35
CA ILE A 344 -15.52 40.88 -18.29
C ILE A 344 -15.52 40.16 -19.64
N ALA A 345 -14.36 40.02 -20.28
CA ALA A 345 -14.25 39.28 -21.53
C ALA A 345 -14.23 37.77 -21.24
N CYS A 346 -15.27 37.05 -21.69
CA CYS A 346 -15.39 35.61 -21.40
C CYS A 346 -15.90 34.80 -22.60
N LEU A 347 -15.55 33.50 -22.62
CA LEU A 347 -16.00 32.52 -23.60
C LEU A 347 -16.48 31.25 -22.91
N THR A 348 -17.37 30.48 -23.53
CA THR A 348 -17.81 29.18 -23.01
C THR A 348 -16.93 28.04 -23.50
N TYR A 349 -17.02 26.89 -22.83
CA TYR A 349 -16.35 25.65 -23.24
C TYR A 349 -16.72 25.14 -24.65
N GLU A 350 -17.80 25.65 -25.25
CA GLU A 350 -18.21 25.29 -26.62
C GLU A 350 -17.54 26.16 -27.69
N GLU A 351 -16.96 27.29 -27.30
CA GLU A 351 -16.37 28.29 -28.20
C GLU A 351 -14.83 28.13 -28.34
N LEU A 352 -14.29 26.97 -27.99
CA LEU A 352 -12.86 26.67 -27.96
C LEU A 352 -12.28 26.39 -29.36
N SER A 353 -12.35 27.37 -30.27
CA SER A 353 -11.65 27.36 -31.56
C SER A 353 -10.19 27.82 -31.42
N GLU A 354 -9.32 27.48 -32.38
CA GLU A 354 -7.90 27.91 -32.37
C GLU A 354 -7.75 29.44 -32.25
N GLU A 355 -8.61 30.20 -32.94
CA GLU A 355 -8.62 31.67 -32.89
C GLU A 355 -8.96 32.19 -31.49
N ASN A 356 -10.00 31.64 -30.87
CA ASN A 356 -10.42 32.02 -29.53
C ASN A 356 -9.41 31.62 -28.44
N LEU A 357 -8.75 30.47 -28.60
CA LEU A 357 -7.66 30.05 -27.72
C LEU A 357 -6.46 31.00 -27.81
N ALA A 358 -6.11 31.46 -29.01
CA ALA A 358 -5.05 32.45 -29.19
C ALA A 358 -5.39 33.80 -28.55
N ARG A 359 -6.67 34.21 -28.58
CA ARG A 359 -7.15 35.43 -27.89
C ARG A 359 -7.04 35.28 -26.37
N TYR A 360 -7.41 34.13 -25.82
CA TYR A 360 -7.22 33.82 -24.40
C TYR A 360 -5.74 33.82 -24.00
N GLU A 361 -4.86 33.25 -24.83
CA GLU A 361 -3.41 33.24 -24.60
C GLU A 361 -2.78 34.63 -24.57
N LYS A 362 -3.24 35.53 -25.45
CA LYS A 362 -2.84 36.94 -25.49
C LYS A 362 -3.44 37.76 -24.33
N GLY A 363 -4.37 37.19 -23.56
CA GLY A 363 -5.08 37.87 -22.49
C GLY A 363 -6.15 38.85 -22.99
N GLU A 364 -6.70 38.65 -24.19
CA GLU A 364 -7.87 39.39 -24.69
C GLU A 364 -9.18 38.84 -24.11
N VAL A 365 -9.17 37.60 -23.63
CA VAL A 365 -10.26 36.95 -22.88
C VAL A 365 -9.77 36.73 -21.45
N ASP A 366 -10.54 37.20 -20.47
CA ASP A 366 -10.16 37.13 -19.06
C ASP A 366 -10.38 35.72 -18.49
N VAL A 367 -11.55 35.11 -18.79
CA VAL A 367 -11.96 33.81 -18.24
C VAL A 367 -12.68 32.91 -19.25
N LEU A 368 -12.55 31.58 -19.05
CA LEU A 368 -13.34 30.57 -19.75
C LEU A 368 -14.37 29.94 -18.80
N ILE A 369 -15.61 29.77 -19.26
CA ILE A 369 -16.73 29.30 -18.44
C ILE A 369 -17.14 27.87 -18.83
N GLY A 370 -17.28 26.99 -17.85
CA GLY A 370 -17.72 25.62 -18.05
C GLY A 370 -18.45 25.01 -16.87
N ILE A 371 -18.73 23.71 -16.99
CA ILE A 371 -19.42 22.93 -15.97
C ILE A 371 -18.39 22.11 -15.19
N ALA A 372 -18.51 22.07 -13.86
CA ALA A 372 -17.68 21.26 -12.96
C ALA A 372 -18.00 19.76 -13.12
N SER A 373 -17.60 19.17 -14.24
CA SER A 373 -17.83 17.76 -14.58
C SER A 373 -16.63 17.18 -15.31
N TYR A 374 -16.30 15.91 -15.03
CA TYR A 374 -15.22 15.20 -15.70
C TYR A 374 -15.40 15.04 -17.22
N ARG A 375 -16.61 15.27 -17.73
CA ARG A 375 -16.93 15.23 -19.16
C ARG A 375 -16.69 16.56 -19.86
N ASN A 376 -16.56 17.66 -19.12
CA ASN A 376 -16.42 18.99 -19.70
C ASN A 376 -15.02 19.18 -20.33
N PRO A 377 -14.89 19.74 -21.55
CA PRO A 377 -13.60 19.97 -22.21
C PRO A 377 -12.61 20.86 -21.43
N LEU A 378 -13.10 21.86 -20.69
CA LEU A 378 -12.25 22.69 -19.84
C LEU A 378 -11.70 21.91 -18.65
N ALA A 379 -12.49 20.98 -18.09
CA ALA A 379 -12.02 20.06 -17.06
C ALA A 379 -11.20 18.90 -17.64
N ARG A 380 -11.32 18.60 -18.94
CA ARG A 380 -10.73 17.45 -19.63
C ARG A 380 -10.19 17.79 -21.03
N GLY A 381 -8.88 17.76 -21.18
CA GLY A 381 -8.22 17.88 -22.49
C GLY A 381 -7.79 19.30 -22.85
N PHE A 382 -8.17 20.30 -22.05
CA PHE A 382 -7.62 21.65 -22.11
C PHE A 382 -6.23 21.71 -21.45
N ASP A 383 -5.24 22.25 -22.17
CA ASP A 383 -3.85 22.33 -21.68
C ASP A 383 -3.16 23.64 -22.12
N MET A 384 -3.22 24.67 -21.28
CA MET A 384 -2.53 25.96 -21.46
C MET A 384 -1.85 26.39 -20.15
N PRO A 385 -0.83 25.64 -19.69
CA PRO A 385 -0.24 25.83 -18.37
C PRO A 385 0.52 27.14 -18.19
N HIS A 386 0.90 27.81 -19.27
CA HIS A 386 1.54 29.14 -19.27
C HIS A 386 0.54 30.31 -19.20
N VAL A 387 -0.78 30.02 -19.21
CA VAL A 387 -1.85 31.03 -19.20
C VAL A 387 -2.79 30.82 -18.01
N VAL A 388 -3.23 29.58 -17.76
CA VAL A 388 -4.24 29.29 -16.73
C VAL A 388 -3.67 29.49 -15.33
N ARG A 389 -4.19 30.46 -14.57
CA ARG A 389 -3.68 30.82 -13.24
C ARG A 389 -4.53 30.26 -12.10
N TYR A 390 -5.85 30.32 -12.26
CA TYR A 390 -6.79 29.97 -11.19
C TYR A 390 -8.11 29.38 -11.74
N ALA A 391 -8.85 28.71 -10.86
CA ALA A 391 -10.20 28.19 -11.10
C ALA A 391 -11.16 28.70 -10.02
N ILE A 392 -12.27 29.31 -10.42
CA ILE A 392 -13.37 29.70 -9.53
C ILE A 392 -14.51 28.69 -9.72
N PHE A 393 -14.97 28.07 -8.64
CA PHE A 393 -16.20 27.30 -8.62
C PHE A 393 -17.31 28.20 -8.09
N TYR A 394 -18.18 28.66 -8.98
CA TYR A 394 -19.31 29.53 -8.64
C TYR A 394 -20.48 28.67 -8.16
N GLY A 395 -20.39 28.26 -6.88
CA GLY A 395 -21.21 27.21 -6.28
C GLY A 395 -20.42 25.91 -6.08
N VAL A 396 -20.79 25.15 -5.04
CA VAL A 396 -20.10 23.90 -4.69
C VAL A 396 -20.35 22.83 -5.77
N PRO A 397 -19.31 22.18 -6.33
CA PRO A 397 -19.48 21.07 -7.27
C PRO A 397 -20.32 19.94 -6.69
N LYS A 398 -21.46 19.64 -7.33
CA LYS A 398 -22.43 18.65 -6.85
C LYS A 398 -23.19 17.97 -7.99
N ILE A 399 -23.69 16.78 -7.67
CA ILE A 399 -24.59 15.93 -8.45
C ILE A 399 -25.91 15.86 -7.68
N VAL A 400 -27.02 15.96 -8.41
CA VAL A 400 -28.36 15.83 -7.86
C VAL A 400 -28.89 14.44 -8.19
N VAL A 401 -29.26 13.67 -7.17
CA VAL A 401 -29.88 12.35 -7.30
C VAL A 401 -31.36 12.48 -6.96
N SER A 402 -32.24 12.16 -7.91
CA SER A 402 -33.69 12.17 -7.70
C SER A 402 -34.14 10.89 -7.02
N LEU A 403 -34.66 10.95 -5.80
CA LEU A 403 -34.95 9.74 -5.03
C LEU A 403 -36.20 8.99 -5.51
N ARG A 404 -37.05 9.61 -6.33
CA ARG A 404 -38.32 9.06 -6.80
C ARG A 404 -38.27 8.43 -8.21
N PHE A 405 -37.31 8.83 -9.04
CA PHE A 405 -37.25 8.43 -10.46
C PHE A 405 -35.83 8.14 -10.96
N GLU A 406 -34.91 7.77 -10.08
CA GLU A 406 -33.53 7.46 -10.50
C GLU A 406 -33.45 6.07 -11.14
N GLU A 407 -33.28 6.05 -12.46
CA GLU A 407 -33.06 4.81 -13.21
C GLU A 407 -31.60 4.31 -13.09
N ASN A 408 -30.65 5.19 -12.78
CA ASN A 408 -29.24 4.84 -12.74
C ASN A 408 -28.86 4.17 -11.41
N LEU A 409 -28.62 2.86 -11.46
CA LEU A 409 -28.19 2.06 -10.30
C LEU A 409 -26.87 2.57 -9.67
N SER A 410 -26.00 3.22 -10.44
CA SER A 410 -24.76 3.81 -9.91
C SER A 410 -25.07 5.01 -9.02
N HIS A 411 -26.06 5.83 -9.39
CA HIS A 411 -26.48 6.97 -8.57
C HIS A 411 -27.11 6.50 -7.26
N LEU A 412 -27.96 5.47 -7.31
CA LEU A 412 -28.53 4.85 -6.10
C LEU A 412 -27.44 4.25 -5.20
N LEU A 413 -26.42 3.62 -5.79
CA LEU A 413 -25.27 3.09 -5.05
C LEU A 413 -24.51 4.22 -4.34
N TRP A 414 -24.26 5.34 -5.02
CA TRP A 414 -23.60 6.51 -4.46
C TRP A 414 -24.43 7.19 -3.36
N ALA A 415 -25.74 7.28 -3.54
CA ALA A 415 -26.66 7.82 -2.55
C ALA A 415 -26.64 6.98 -1.27
N LEU A 416 -26.93 5.67 -1.38
CA LEU A 416 -26.95 4.77 -0.22
C LEU A 416 -25.59 4.68 0.48
N SER A 417 -24.49 4.63 -0.27
CA SER A 417 -23.15 4.56 0.34
C SER A 417 -22.78 5.84 1.09
N SER A 418 -23.23 7.01 0.62
CA SER A 418 -22.94 8.30 1.25
C SER A 418 -23.71 8.50 2.56
N ILE A 419 -24.88 7.88 2.73
CA ILE A 419 -25.73 8.06 3.92
C ILE A 419 -25.66 6.90 4.93
N ARG A 420 -25.12 5.75 4.52
CA ARG A 420 -25.13 4.50 5.30
C ARG A 420 -24.59 4.69 6.73
N ALA A 421 -23.44 5.33 6.87
CA ALA A 421 -22.77 5.47 8.17
C ALA A 421 -23.67 6.19 9.17
N GLU A 422 -24.23 7.34 8.78
CA GLU A 422 -25.12 8.14 9.62
C GLU A 422 -26.42 7.40 9.95
N ILE A 423 -27.03 6.74 8.95
CA ILE A 423 -28.26 5.98 9.17
C ILE A 423 -28.03 4.82 10.13
N VAL A 424 -26.95 4.05 9.99
CA VAL A 424 -26.69 2.90 10.86
C VAL A 424 -26.34 3.34 12.29
N LYS A 425 -25.67 4.49 12.47
CA LYS A 425 -25.39 5.04 13.80
C LYS A 425 -26.68 5.35 14.58
N LYS A 426 -27.68 5.96 13.94
CA LYS A 426 -28.94 6.37 14.60
C LYS A 426 -30.02 5.29 14.54
N LEU A 427 -30.07 4.53 13.45
CA LEU A 427 -31.06 3.49 13.13
C LEU A 427 -30.38 2.14 12.84
N PRO A 428 -29.74 1.51 13.84
CA PRO A 428 -28.92 0.31 13.64
C PRO A 428 -29.70 -0.90 13.11
N HIS A 429 -31.02 -0.94 13.32
CA HIS A 429 -31.90 -2.01 12.82
C HIS A 429 -31.97 -2.07 11.28
N LEU A 430 -31.66 -0.97 10.57
CA LEU A 430 -31.67 -0.89 9.11
C LEU A 430 -30.37 -1.39 8.47
N SER A 431 -29.33 -1.65 9.27
CA SER A 431 -27.98 -1.99 8.78
C SER A 431 -27.95 -3.17 7.82
N GLN A 432 -28.61 -4.29 8.16
CA GLN A 432 -28.59 -5.49 7.31
C GLN A 432 -29.26 -5.25 5.95
N LYS A 433 -30.33 -4.44 5.93
CA LYS A 433 -31.08 -4.15 4.70
C LYS A 433 -30.24 -3.30 3.74
N ILE A 434 -29.62 -2.24 4.26
CA ILE A 434 -28.74 -1.36 3.47
C ILE A 434 -27.51 -2.12 2.96
N ASP A 435 -26.89 -2.96 3.79
CA ASP A 435 -25.74 -3.78 3.39
C ASP A 435 -26.08 -4.72 2.21
N SER A 436 -27.29 -5.31 2.24
CA SER A 436 -27.82 -6.14 1.17
C SER A 436 -28.01 -5.34 -0.13
N TRP A 437 -28.65 -4.17 -0.05
CA TRP A 437 -28.87 -3.30 -1.20
C TRP A 437 -27.58 -2.82 -1.85
N LEU A 438 -26.60 -2.37 -1.05
CA LEU A 438 -25.29 -1.95 -1.58
C LEU A 438 -24.59 -3.09 -2.32
N THR A 439 -24.63 -4.30 -1.77
CA THR A 439 -24.05 -5.49 -2.40
C THR A 439 -24.75 -5.82 -3.73
N ALA A 440 -26.08 -5.72 -3.76
CA ALA A 440 -26.87 -5.94 -4.98
C ALA A 440 -26.59 -4.88 -6.05
N LEU A 441 -26.64 -3.59 -5.69
CA LEU A 441 -26.37 -2.48 -6.59
C LEU A 441 -24.94 -2.56 -7.17
N LYS A 442 -23.94 -2.85 -6.33
CA LYS A 442 -22.56 -3.04 -6.78
C LYS A 442 -22.45 -4.11 -7.87
N LYS A 443 -23.21 -5.19 -7.73
CA LYS A 443 -23.25 -6.32 -8.68
C LYS A 443 -23.98 -5.97 -9.98
N TYR A 444 -25.04 -5.15 -9.91
CA TYR A 444 -25.93 -4.90 -11.05
C TYR A 444 -25.61 -3.62 -11.84
N GLN A 445 -24.87 -2.67 -11.29
CA GLN A 445 -24.62 -1.34 -11.89
C GLN A 445 -23.99 -1.33 -13.30
N TYR A 446 -23.34 -2.43 -13.71
CA TYR A 446 -22.66 -2.53 -15.01
C TYR A 446 -23.42 -3.37 -16.05
N LEU A 447 -24.62 -3.84 -15.73
CA LEU A 447 -25.43 -4.64 -16.66
C LEU A 447 -26.06 -3.72 -17.72
N SER A 448 -25.98 -4.10 -18.99
CA SER A 448 -26.64 -3.39 -20.08
C SER A 448 -28.11 -3.79 -20.18
N GLU A 449 -28.95 -2.88 -20.69
CA GLU A 449 -30.37 -3.18 -20.97
C GLU A 449 -30.54 -4.36 -21.92
N GLU A 450 -29.68 -4.49 -22.95
CA GLU A 450 -29.68 -5.65 -23.86
C GLU A 450 -29.48 -6.97 -23.10
N PHE A 451 -28.59 -7.03 -22.11
CA PHE A 451 -28.38 -8.23 -21.30
C PHE A 451 -29.58 -8.56 -20.39
N LEU A 452 -30.32 -7.54 -19.96
CA LEU A 452 -31.48 -7.69 -19.09
C LEU A 452 -32.73 -8.15 -19.84
N GLN A 453 -32.85 -7.86 -21.14
CA GLN A 453 -33.94 -8.36 -21.99
C GLN A 453 -33.98 -9.89 -22.03
N ASP A 454 -32.82 -10.54 -22.06
CA ASP A 454 -32.70 -12.00 -22.07
C ASP A 454 -32.89 -12.65 -20.68
N LYS A 455 -33.11 -11.84 -19.62
CA LYS A 455 -33.21 -12.32 -18.23
C LYS A 455 -34.32 -11.61 -17.44
N PRO A 456 -35.60 -11.90 -17.73
CA PRO A 456 -36.75 -11.21 -17.14
C PRO A 456 -36.80 -11.30 -15.60
N GLN A 457 -36.43 -12.44 -15.01
CA GLN A 457 -36.39 -12.61 -13.55
C GLN A 457 -35.33 -11.72 -12.88
N LEU A 458 -34.22 -11.44 -13.56
CA LEU A 458 -33.18 -10.55 -13.02
C LEU A 458 -33.62 -9.10 -13.12
N ARG A 459 -34.30 -8.73 -14.23
CA ARG A 459 -34.89 -7.42 -14.41
C ARG A 459 -35.93 -7.10 -13.33
N GLU A 460 -36.82 -8.05 -13.03
CA GLU A 460 -37.82 -7.91 -11.96
C GLU A 460 -37.16 -7.70 -10.58
N ARG A 461 -36.09 -8.44 -10.28
CA ARG A 461 -35.32 -8.26 -9.03
C ARG A 461 -34.70 -6.87 -8.93
N ILE A 462 -34.15 -6.33 -10.02
CA ILE A 462 -33.59 -4.97 -10.05
C ILE A 462 -34.70 -3.94 -9.83
N GLU A 463 -35.86 -4.14 -10.43
CA GLU A 463 -36.98 -3.21 -10.30
C GLU A 463 -37.61 -3.23 -8.89
N ASN A 464 -37.67 -4.40 -8.24
CA ASN A 464 -38.08 -4.50 -6.85
C ASN A 464 -37.06 -3.86 -5.91
N LEU A 465 -35.76 -4.05 -6.17
CA LEU A 465 -34.68 -3.39 -5.42
C LEU A 465 -34.81 -1.86 -5.49
N LYS A 466 -35.08 -1.30 -6.67
CA LYS A 466 -35.30 0.14 -6.84
C LYS A 466 -36.47 0.64 -6.00
N ARG A 467 -37.63 -0.06 -6.07
CA ARG A 467 -38.83 0.28 -5.29
C ARG A 467 -38.58 0.24 -3.79
N GLU A 468 -37.91 -0.79 -3.28
CA GLU A 468 -37.56 -0.89 -1.86
C GLU A 468 -36.68 0.27 -1.37
N ILE A 469 -35.75 0.73 -2.22
CA ILE A 469 -34.86 1.85 -1.91
C ILE A 469 -35.65 3.18 -1.93
N GLU A 470 -36.54 3.36 -2.91
CA GLU A 470 -37.42 4.54 -3.00
C GLU A 470 -38.33 4.64 -1.76
N GLU A 471 -38.95 3.54 -1.34
CA GLU A 471 -39.77 3.47 -0.12
C GLU A 471 -38.95 3.82 1.13
N PHE A 472 -37.70 3.35 1.20
CA PHE A 472 -36.79 3.65 2.30
C PHE A 472 -36.49 5.14 2.41
N PHE A 473 -36.15 5.79 1.29
CA PHE A 473 -35.91 7.24 1.26
C PHE A 473 -37.17 8.04 1.58
N SER A 474 -38.34 7.53 1.19
CA SER A 474 -39.64 8.15 1.45
C SER A 474 -40.15 7.93 2.87
N SER A 475 -39.52 7.05 3.65
CA SER A 475 -39.93 6.81 5.04
C SER A 475 -39.71 8.04 5.91
N GLU A 476 -40.68 8.34 6.77
CA GLU A 476 -40.67 9.55 7.60
C GLU A 476 -39.46 9.61 8.55
N GLU A 477 -39.06 8.45 9.09
CA GLU A 477 -37.92 8.31 9.99
C GLU A 477 -36.59 8.66 9.27
N VAL A 478 -36.36 8.11 8.08
CA VAL A 478 -35.16 8.38 7.29
C VAL A 478 -35.16 9.81 6.77
N SER A 479 -36.29 10.30 6.26
CA SER A 479 -36.41 11.68 5.76
C SER A 479 -36.09 12.73 6.83
N ARG A 480 -36.62 12.58 8.05
CA ARG A 480 -36.30 13.49 9.17
C ARG A 480 -34.83 13.46 9.54
N LEU A 481 -34.22 12.27 9.55
CA LEU A 481 -32.80 12.12 9.85
C LEU A 481 -31.91 12.77 8.78
N LEU A 482 -32.23 12.58 7.51
CA LEU A 482 -31.50 13.21 6.40
C LEU A 482 -31.65 14.74 6.40
N GLN A 483 -32.81 15.28 6.79
CA GLN A 483 -33.02 16.73 6.90
C GLN A 483 -32.23 17.37 8.05
N THR A 484 -32.04 16.64 9.15
CA THR A 484 -31.31 17.12 10.34
C THR A 484 -29.81 16.84 10.27
N SER A 485 -29.35 16.03 9.31
CA SER A 485 -27.93 15.75 9.09
C SER A 485 -27.15 17.01 8.71
N GLU A 486 -25.95 17.17 9.27
CA GLU A 486 -25.02 18.25 8.91
C GLU A 486 -24.23 17.96 7.63
N ASP A 487 -24.20 16.71 7.18
CA ASP A 487 -23.34 16.23 6.09
C ASP A 487 -24.12 15.87 4.82
N ILE A 488 -25.45 15.86 4.88
CA ILE A 488 -26.31 15.47 3.77
C ILE A 488 -27.36 16.57 3.53
N THR A 489 -27.47 17.03 2.28
CA THR A 489 -28.54 17.95 1.87
C THR A 489 -29.62 17.18 1.12
N LEU A 490 -30.80 17.11 1.73
CA LEU A 490 -32.03 16.62 1.11
C LEU A 490 -32.99 17.81 0.94
N LYS A 491 -33.40 18.12 -0.30
CA LYS A 491 -34.52 19.04 -0.57
C LYS A 491 -35.75 18.25 -0.97
N LEU A 492 -36.88 18.55 -0.36
CA LEU A 492 -38.17 18.00 -0.76
C LEU A 492 -38.82 18.97 -1.75
N GLU A 493 -39.14 18.48 -2.94
CA GLU A 493 -39.87 19.22 -3.98
C GLU A 493 -41.15 18.45 -4.36
N GLU A 494 -42.08 19.09 -5.08
CA GLU A 494 -43.36 18.47 -5.49
C GLU A 494 -43.17 17.21 -6.37
N ASP A 495 -42.03 17.09 -7.05
CA ASP A 495 -41.64 15.96 -7.91
C ASP A 495 -40.93 14.81 -7.16
N GLY A 496 -40.55 15.00 -5.89
CA GLY A 496 -39.85 14.02 -5.05
C GLY A 496 -38.68 14.63 -4.27
N GLY A 497 -38.04 13.83 -3.40
CA GLY A 497 -36.83 14.26 -2.69
C GLY A 497 -35.60 14.28 -3.60
N LYS A 498 -34.82 15.37 -3.58
CA LYS A 498 -33.54 15.52 -4.28
C LYS A 498 -32.39 15.49 -3.29
N LEU A 499 -31.51 14.50 -3.44
CA LEU A 499 -30.30 14.34 -2.63
C LEU A 499 -29.11 15.00 -3.35
N PHE A 500 -28.46 15.94 -2.68
CA PHE A 500 -27.28 16.61 -3.22
C PHE A 500 -26.01 15.92 -2.72
N VAL A 501 -25.22 15.43 -3.66
CA VAL A 501 -23.97 14.69 -3.41
C VAL A 501 -22.83 15.48 -4.03
N SER A 502 -21.75 15.73 -3.29
CA SER A 502 -20.60 16.48 -3.82
C SER A 502 -19.89 15.74 -4.96
N ASP A 503 -19.44 16.48 -5.99
CA ASP A 503 -18.65 15.95 -7.12
C ASP A 503 -17.14 16.21 -6.90
N ALA A 504 -16.54 15.37 -6.06
CA ALA A 504 -15.10 15.43 -5.81
C ALA A 504 -14.26 15.20 -7.08
N THR A 505 -14.74 14.38 -8.03
CA THR A 505 -13.98 14.09 -9.26
C THR A 505 -13.98 15.29 -10.20
N GLY A 506 -15.14 15.92 -10.39
CA GLY A 506 -15.28 17.16 -11.16
C GLY A 506 -14.41 18.28 -10.58
N TYR A 507 -14.43 18.44 -9.25
CA TYR A 507 -13.58 19.40 -8.54
C TYR A 507 -12.08 19.17 -8.78
N LEU A 508 -11.59 17.94 -8.54
CA LEU A 508 -10.17 17.61 -8.67
C LEU A 508 -9.65 17.81 -10.10
N GLN A 509 -10.44 17.44 -11.11
CA GLN A 509 -10.04 17.61 -12.52
C GLN A 509 -10.00 19.08 -12.94
N ALA A 510 -11.00 19.86 -12.56
CA ALA A 510 -11.10 21.27 -12.90
C ALA A 510 -10.00 22.10 -12.20
N SER A 511 -9.86 21.95 -10.88
CA SER A 511 -8.80 22.62 -10.10
C SER A 511 -7.40 22.22 -10.55
N GLY A 512 -7.20 20.94 -10.91
CA GLY A 512 -5.94 20.43 -11.46
C GLY A 512 -5.49 21.08 -12.77
N ARG A 513 -6.36 21.81 -13.50
CA ARG A 513 -5.95 22.55 -14.71
C ARG A 513 -5.11 23.78 -14.41
N THR A 514 -5.16 24.25 -13.16
CA THR A 514 -4.40 25.42 -12.70
C THR A 514 -2.97 25.07 -12.29
N SER A 515 -2.58 23.81 -12.32
CA SER A 515 -1.25 23.36 -11.92
C SER A 515 -0.78 22.24 -12.83
N ARG A 516 0.39 22.43 -13.45
CA ARG A 516 1.01 21.44 -14.35
C ARG A 516 2.50 21.32 -14.11
N MET A 517 3.02 20.13 -14.39
CA MET A 517 4.45 19.85 -14.35
C MET A 517 5.16 20.46 -15.57
N PHE A 518 6.30 21.10 -15.35
CA PHE A 518 7.19 21.68 -16.35
C PHE A 518 8.65 21.47 -15.92
N ALA A 519 9.62 21.91 -16.74
CA ALA A 519 11.05 21.69 -16.48
C ALA A 519 11.61 22.31 -15.18
N GLY A 520 10.84 23.14 -14.47
CA GLY A 520 11.18 23.68 -13.15
C GLY A 520 10.45 23.04 -11.96
N GLY A 521 9.56 22.06 -12.20
CA GLY A 521 8.77 21.41 -11.14
C GLY A 521 7.28 21.42 -11.45
N ILE A 522 6.43 21.49 -10.42
CA ILE A 522 4.97 21.61 -10.55
C ILE A 522 4.59 23.07 -10.29
N SER A 523 3.93 23.68 -11.27
CA SER A 523 3.49 25.08 -11.14
C SER A 523 2.43 25.26 -10.07
N LYS A 524 2.50 26.37 -9.36
CA LYS A 524 1.47 26.81 -8.42
C LYS A 524 0.18 27.16 -9.18
N GLY A 525 -0.95 26.86 -8.55
CA GLY A 525 -2.29 27.28 -8.98
C GLY A 525 -3.18 27.64 -7.80
N LEU A 526 -4.33 28.26 -8.09
CA LEU A 526 -5.35 28.63 -7.12
C LEU A 526 -6.70 28.03 -7.49
N SER A 527 -7.39 27.47 -6.51
CA SER A 527 -8.76 26.95 -6.63
C SER A 527 -9.63 27.68 -5.60
N LEU A 528 -10.60 28.46 -6.03
CA LEU A 528 -11.52 29.20 -5.15
C LEU A 528 -12.92 28.62 -5.26
N VAL A 529 -13.45 28.06 -4.17
CA VAL A 529 -14.85 27.61 -4.10
C VAL A 529 -15.71 28.68 -3.45
N LEU A 530 -16.65 29.23 -4.20
CA LEU A 530 -17.66 30.14 -3.69
C LEU A 530 -18.84 29.30 -3.17
N VAL A 531 -18.95 29.22 -1.85
CA VAL A 531 -19.82 28.27 -1.14
C VAL A 531 -21.25 28.79 -1.13
N ASP A 532 -22.13 28.11 -1.87
CA ASP A 532 -23.58 28.35 -1.89
C ASP A 532 -24.35 27.45 -0.92
N ASP A 533 -23.81 26.27 -0.61
CA ASP A 533 -24.38 25.31 0.35
C ASP A 533 -23.28 24.75 1.27
N ARG A 534 -23.33 25.13 2.55
CA ARG A 534 -22.32 24.72 3.55
C ARG A 534 -22.30 23.22 3.82
N ARG A 535 -23.45 22.53 3.76
CA ARG A 535 -23.53 21.09 4.03
C ARG A 535 -22.89 20.30 2.89
N VAL A 536 -23.21 20.67 1.64
CA VAL A 536 -22.59 20.06 0.46
C VAL A 536 -21.09 20.36 0.40
N PHE A 537 -20.66 21.53 0.86
CA PHE A 537 -19.25 21.87 0.99
C PHE A 537 -18.52 21.00 2.02
N LYS A 538 -19.07 20.81 3.23
CA LYS A 538 -18.52 19.87 4.23
C LYS A 538 -18.38 18.46 3.63
N HIS A 539 -19.40 17.99 2.92
CA HIS A 539 -19.37 16.70 2.24
C HIS A 539 -18.29 16.64 1.13
N LEU A 540 -18.05 17.74 0.39
CA LEU A 540 -16.96 17.83 -0.57
C LEU A 540 -15.59 17.74 0.13
N GLN A 541 -15.39 18.46 1.24
CA GLN A 541 -14.14 18.41 2.01
C GLN A 541 -13.85 16.96 2.47
N LYS A 542 -14.84 16.27 3.04
CA LYS A 542 -14.71 14.85 3.46
C LYS A 542 -14.36 13.94 2.27
N LYS A 543 -15.07 14.06 1.14
CA LYS A 543 -14.81 13.22 -0.05
C LYS A 543 -13.48 13.48 -0.74
N VAL A 544 -13.04 14.73 -0.83
CA VAL A 544 -11.76 15.07 -1.47
C VAL A 544 -10.58 14.52 -0.67
N ARG A 545 -10.66 14.50 0.67
CA ARG A 545 -9.66 13.86 1.54
C ARG A 545 -9.52 12.36 1.26
N TRP A 546 -10.55 11.66 0.78
CA TRP A 546 -10.43 10.27 0.37
C TRP A 546 -9.45 10.08 -0.80
N PHE A 547 -9.34 11.07 -1.69
CA PHE A 547 -8.42 11.02 -2.83
C PHE A 547 -7.01 11.50 -2.46
N SER A 548 -6.90 12.52 -1.60
CA SER A 548 -5.63 13.00 -1.09
C SER A 548 -5.82 13.69 0.26
N ASP A 549 -5.21 13.12 1.31
CA ASP A 549 -5.26 13.69 2.66
C ASP A 549 -4.61 15.10 2.72
N ASP A 550 -3.75 15.43 1.74
CA ASP A 550 -3.05 16.74 1.67
C ASP A 550 -3.96 17.91 1.21
N ILE A 551 -5.19 17.64 0.77
CA ILE A 551 -6.08 18.68 0.29
C ILE A 551 -6.86 19.27 1.46
N GLU A 552 -6.47 20.48 1.85
CA GLU A 552 -7.16 21.27 2.86
C GLU A 552 -7.71 22.54 2.24
N PHE A 553 -8.98 22.81 2.51
CA PHE A 553 -9.62 24.04 2.11
C PHE A 553 -9.38 25.10 3.18
N VAL A 554 -8.71 26.18 2.81
CA VAL A 554 -8.39 27.30 3.70
C VAL A 554 -9.36 28.46 3.42
N GLU A 555 -9.82 29.13 4.47
CA GLU A 555 -10.65 30.32 4.28
C GLU A 555 -9.81 31.44 3.64
N LEU A 556 -10.33 32.07 2.58
CA LEU A 556 -9.55 33.02 1.79
C LEU A 556 -8.97 34.18 2.62
N GLY A 557 -9.65 34.60 3.70
CA GLY A 557 -9.19 35.64 4.61
C GLY A 557 -7.95 35.28 5.43
N GLN A 558 -7.55 34.01 5.49
CA GLN A 558 -6.38 33.53 6.24
C GLN A 558 -5.13 33.39 5.35
N ILE A 559 -5.21 33.82 4.08
CA ILE A 559 -4.21 33.56 3.05
C ILE A 559 -3.61 34.88 2.56
N ASP A 560 -2.30 34.91 2.35
CA ASP A 560 -1.63 35.96 1.56
C ASP A 560 -1.89 35.74 0.05
N LEU A 561 -3.03 36.25 -0.43
CA LEU A 561 -3.45 36.09 -1.81
C LEU A 561 -2.49 36.75 -2.81
N GLU A 562 -1.91 37.90 -2.47
CA GLU A 562 -0.98 38.61 -3.36
C GLU A 562 0.33 37.83 -3.53
N GLY A 563 0.89 37.31 -2.43
CA GLY A 563 2.07 36.45 -2.47
C GLY A 563 1.85 35.19 -3.32
N VAL A 564 0.69 34.54 -3.18
CA VAL A 564 0.34 33.35 -3.97
C VAL A 564 0.19 33.68 -5.45
N LEU A 565 -0.49 34.77 -5.82
CA LEU A 565 -0.63 35.18 -7.22
C LEU A 565 0.73 35.52 -7.85
N ALA A 566 1.63 36.16 -7.09
CA ALA A 566 2.98 36.47 -7.56
C ALA A 566 3.82 35.19 -7.81
N GLU A 567 3.66 34.15 -6.99
CA GLU A 567 4.27 32.84 -7.22
C GLU A 567 3.71 32.18 -8.49
N ILE A 568 2.38 32.19 -8.66
CA ILE A 568 1.70 31.67 -9.86
C ILE A 568 2.22 32.37 -11.12
N ASP A 569 2.31 33.70 -11.10
CA ASP A 569 2.76 34.50 -12.25
C ASP A 569 4.22 34.23 -12.62
N ARG A 570 5.08 34.05 -11.62
CA ARG A 570 6.46 33.64 -11.82
C ARG A 570 6.55 32.29 -12.54
N ASP A 571 5.76 31.32 -12.10
CA ASP A 571 5.71 29.99 -12.72
C ASP A 571 5.20 30.06 -14.17
N ARG A 572 4.17 30.87 -14.45
CA ARG A 572 3.67 31.07 -15.83
C ARG A 572 4.72 31.65 -16.75
N LEU A 573 5.52 32.61 -16.26
CA LEU A 573 6.62 33.20 -17.01
C LEU A 573 7.73 32.17 -17.30
N LEU A 574 8.08 31.33 -16.32
CA LEU A 574 9.07 30.26 -16.50
C LEU A 574 8.60 29.23 -17.53
N ILE A 575 7.33 28.80 -17.46
CA ILE A 575 6.74 27.87 -18.44
C ILE A 575 6.77 28.49 -19.84
N ARG A 576 6.41 29.78 -19.98
CA ARG A 576 6.42 30.47 -21.27
C ARG A 576 7.82 30.52 -21.89
N LYS A 577 8.85 30.94 -21.12
CA LYS A 577 10.25 30.94 -21.57
C LYS A 577 10.74 29.57 -22.01
N PHE A 578 10.32 28.52 -21.28
CA PHE A 578 10.64 27.15 -21.62
C PHE A 578 9.99 26.71 -22.94
N LEU A 579 8.71 27.01 -23.16
CA LEU A 579 8.00 26.71 -24.41
C LEU A 579 8.61 27.44 -25.61
N GLU A 580 9.18 28.63 -25.40
CA GLU A 580 9.92 29.41 -26.41
C GLU A 580 11.36 28.90 -26.64
N GLY A 581 11.82 27.89 -25.91
CA GLY A 581 13.14 27.26 -26.10
C GLY A 581 14.31 28.04 -25.49
N GLN A 582 14.06 28.96 -24.55
CA GLN A 582 15.12 29.70 -23.85
C GLN A 582 15.78 28.85 -22.74
N GLU A 583 17.09 29.02 -22.51
CA GLU A 583 17.80 28.34 -21.43
C GLU A 583 17.26 28.78 -20.05
N VAL A 584 16.69 27.81 -19.32
CA VAL A 584 16.30 27.99 -17.92
C VAL A 584 17.47 27.53 -17.04
N GLN A 585 18.01 28.43 -16.23
CA GLN A 585 19.30 28.28 -15.54
C GLN A 585 19.31 27.29 -14.35
N GLU A 586 18.20 26.65 -13.97
CA GLU A 586 18.17 25.71 -12.85
C GLU A 586 18.24 24.25 -13.30
N ARG A 587 19.43 23.66 -13.17
CA ARG A 587 19.70 22.22 -13.37
C ARG A 587 19.27 21.41 -12.15
N ASN A 588 17.97 21.29 -11.93
CA ASN A 588 17.45 20.16 -11.14
C ASN A 588 17.01 19.08 -12.13
N THR A 589 17.66 17.90 -12.13
CA THR A 589 17.20 16.75 -12.91
C THR A 589 15.86 16.29 -12.35
N LEU A 590 14.78 16.84 -12.90
CA LEU A 590 13.42 16.42 -12.57
C LEU A 590 13.23 14.94 -12.91
N LEU A 591 12.45 14.27 -12.07
CA LEU A 591 12.09 12.86 -12.22
C LEU A 591 13.30 11.92 -12.18
N LYS A 592 14.24 12.15 -11.26
CA LYS A 592 15.38 11.26 -11.03
C LYS A 592 14.88 9.81 -10.80
N PRO A 593 15.32 8.83 -11.62
CA PRO A 593 14.88 7.44 -11.49
C PRO A 593 15.45 6.75 -10.25
N ILE A 594 14.55 6.27 -9.39
CA ILE A 594 14.86 5.58 -8.14
C ILE A 594 14.18 4.22 -8.14
N LEU A 595 14.91 3.18 -7.74
CA LEU A 595 14.32 1.89 -7.40
C LEU A 595 14.00 1.87 -5.90
N LEU A 596 12.72 1.71 -5.54
CA LEU A 596 12.26 1.53 -4.17
C LEU A 596 11.96 0.04 -3.94
N VAL A 597 12.75 -0.62 -3.10
CA VAL A 597 12.57 -2.04 -2.77
C VAL A 597 11.88 -2.19 -1.43
N VAL A 598 10.68 -2.76 -1.44
CA VAL A 598 9.92 -3.08 -0.22
C VAL A 598 9.89 -4.59 0.02
N GLU A 599 9.40 -5.04 1.17
CA GLU A 599 9.33 -6.46 1.47
C GLU A 599 8.15 -7.18 0.78
N SER A 600 6.97 -6.55 0.73
CA SER A 600 5.73 -7.19 0.30
C SER A 600 5.02 -6.52 -0.89
N PRO A 601 4.30 -7.28 -1.74
CA PRO A 601 3.61 -6.73 -2.91
C PRO A 601 2.51 -5.71 -2.60
N ASN A 602 1.75 -5.93 -1.52
CA ASN A 602 0.70 -4.99 -1.11
C ASN A 602 1.31 -3.64 -0.78
N LYS A 603 2.40 -3.60 -0.01
CA LYS A 603 3.12 -2.37 0.32
C LYS A 603 3.61 -1.66 -0.94
N ALA A 604 4.16 -2.40 -1.91
CA ALA A 604 4.58 -1.84 -3.20
C ALA A 604 3.42 -1.15 -3.93
N ARG A 605 2.28 -1.85 -4.03
CA ARG A 605 1.07 -1.37 -4.69
C ARG A 605 0.47 -0.15 -3.96
N THR A 606 0.38 -0.19 -2.64
CA THR A 606 -0.16 0.90 -1.81
C THR A 606 0.69 2.16 -1.97
N ILE A 607 2.01 2.06 -1.82
CA ILE A 607 2.93 3.20 -1.98
C ILE A 607 2.82 3.76 -3.41
N ALA A 608 2.76 2.89 -4.42
CA ALA A 608 2.63 3.32 -5.80
C ALA A 608 1.32 4.11 -6.04
N ASN A 609 0.22 3.69 -5.41
CA ASN A 609 -1.09 4.33 -5.51
C ASN A 609 -1.16 5.71 -4.82
N PHE A 610 -0.27 6.02 -3.86
CA PHE A 610 -0.24 7.35 -3.23
C PHE A 610 0.07 8.49 -4.20
N PHE A 611 0.72 8.17 -5.32
CA PHE A 611 1.14 9.14 -6.33
C PHE A 611 0.30 9.05 -7.62
N GLY A 612 -0.86 8.40 -7.54
CA GLY A 612 -1.76 8.15 -8.68
C GLY A 612 -1.78 6.68 -9.08
N LYS A 613 -2.53 6.34 -10.15
CA LYS A 613 -2.60 4.97 -10.66
C LYS A 613 -1.24 4.62 -11.30
N PRO A 614 -0.48 3.66 -10.73
CA PRO A 614 0.82 3.32 -11.24
C PRO A 614 0.74 2.50 -12.54
N VAL A 615 1.80 2.56 -13.32
CA VAL A 615 1.99 1.67 -14.48
C VAL A 615 2.66 0.40 -14.02
N ARG A 616 2.18 -0.76 -14.49
CA ARG A 616 2.80 -2.04 -14.15
C ARG A 616 3.79 -2.48 -15.23
N ARG A 617 4.96 -2.93 -14.80
CA ARG A 617 5.92 -3.69 -15.61
C ARG A 617 6.13 -5.06 -14.99
N ARG A 618 6.56 -6.00 -15.84
CA ARG A 618 6.93 -7.34 -15.44
C ARG A 618 8.36 -7.65 -15.90
N ILE A 619 9.23 -7.96 -14.95
CA ILE A 619 10.64 -8.28 -15.18
C ILE A 619 10.87 -9.69 -14.64
N ASN A 620 11.27 -10.64 -15.47
CA ASN A 620 11.47 -12.06 -15.10
C ASN A 620 10.35 -12.64 -14.23
N GLY A 621 9.08 -12.36 -14.59
CA GLY A 621 7.93 -12.84 -13.82
C GLY A 621 7.54 -11.98 -12.62
N HIS A 622 8.38 -11.05 -12.19
CA HIS A 622 8.23 -10.16 -11.03
C HIS A 622 7.53 -8.84 -11.36
N GLU A 623 6.63 -8.37 -10.48
CA GLU A 623 5.87 -7.12 -10.69
C GLU A 623 6.64 -5.88 -10.21
N VAL A 624 6.62 -4.85 -11.05
CA VAL A 624 7.19 -3.54 -10.76
C VAL A 624 6.13 -2.48 -11.01
N TYR A 625 5.93 -1.59 -10.03
CA TYR A 625 5.02 -0.47 -10.12
C TYR A 625 5.81 0.81 -10.38
N GLU A 626 5.55 1.45 -11.52
CA GLU A 626 6.20 2.70 -11.89
C GLU A 626 5.24 3.88 -11.67
N THR A 627 5.70 4.88 -10.94
CA THR A 627 4.97 6.12 -10.66
C THR A 627 5.94 7.29 -10.54
N SER A 628 5.43 8.51 -10.39
CA SER A 628 6.24 9.72 -10.28
C SER A 628 5.77 10.59 -9.13
N THR A 629 6.71 11.14 -8.38
CA THR A 629 6.49 12.23 -7.43
C THR A 629 6.81 13.56 -8.11
N GLU A 630 6.87 14.66 -7.35
CA GLU A 630 7.25 15.98 -7.88
C GLU A 630 8.65 16.00 -8.50
N SER A 631 9.59 15.25 -7.92
CA SER A 631 11.01 15.27 -8.29
C SER A 631 11.61 13.90 -8.61
N LEU A 632 10.94 12.80 -8.28
CA LEU A 632 11.45 11.43 -8.45
C LEU A 632 10.57 10.59 -9.37
N TYR A 633 11.20 9.75 -10.18
CA TYR A 633 10.55 8.64 -10.87
C TYR A 633 10.75 7.36 -10.07
N LEU A 634 9.70 6.83 -9.47
CA LEU A 634 9.76 5.68 -8.57
C LEU A 634 9.45 4.39 -9.32
N MET A 635 10.39 3.44 -9.29
CA MET A 635 10.21 2.04 -9.67
C MET A 635 10.09 1.23 -8.39
N ILE A 636 8.90 0.78 -8.03
CA ILE A 636 8.62 0.15 -6.75
C ILE A 636 8.46 -1.36 -6.95
N SER A 637 9.25 -2.14 -6.22
CA SER A 637 9.33 -3.60 -6.37
C SER A 637 9.43 -4.28 -5.00
N ALA A 638 8.88 -5.49 -4.86
CA ALA A 638 8.87 -6.23 -3.60
C ALA A 638 9.89 -7.39 -3.57
N SER A 639 10.68 -7.54 -2.50
CA SER A 639 11.58 -8.70 -2.32
C SER A 639 10.85 -10.02 -2.04
N LEU A 640 9.57 -9.94 -1.68
CA LEU A 640 8.74 -11.07 -1.26
C LEU A 640 9.27 -11.74 0.03
N GLY A 641 9.73 -10.94 0.99
CA GLY A 641 10.39 -11.41 2.22
C GLY A 641 11.91 -11.59 2.07
N HIS A 642 12.48 -12.53 2.84
CA HIS A 642 13.90 -12.90 2.72
C HIS A 642 14.21 -13.46 1.34
N VAL A 643 15.39 -13.11 0.82
CA VAL A 643 15.94 -13.64 -0.44
C VAL A 643 17.07 -14.64 -0.20
N LEU A 644 17.77 -14.53 0.93
CA LEU A 644 18.85 -15.44 1.35
C LEU A 644 18.57 -16.06 2.71
N ASP A 645 19.06 -17.28 2.94
CA ASP A 645 19.13 -17.91 4.26
C ASP A 645 20.46 -18.68 4.44
N LEU A 646 20.79 -19.05 5.67
CA LEU A 646 21.96 -19.86 5.98
C LEU A 646 21.90 -21.21 5.26
N VAL A 647 22.98 -21.58 4.58
CA VAL A 647 23.16 -22.92 3.99
C VAL A 647 22.96 -24.00 5.06
N THR A 648 22.50 -25.17 4.66
CA THR A 648 22.31 -26.32 5.59
C THR A 648 23.59 -27.13 5.77
N GLU A 649 24.53 -27.05 4.83
CA GLU A 649 25.75 -27.86 4.78
C GLU A 649 27.00 -26.97 4.80
N GLY A 650 28.10 -27.49 5.34
CA GLY A 650 29.37 -26.77 5.46
C GLY A 650 29.53 -26.02 6.78
N GLY A 651 30.78 -25.91 7.25
CA GLY A 651 31.10 -25.36 8.57
C GLY A 651 30.36 -26.05 9.71
N PHE A 652 30.14 -25.32 10.80
CA PHE A 652 29.24 -25.72 11.86
C PHE A 652 27.80 -25.26 11.54
N HIS A 653 27.02 -26.15 10.94
CA HIS A 653 25.62 -25.93 10.53
C HIS A 653 25.40 -24.68 9.65
N GLY A 654 26.32 -24.42 8.73
CA GLY A 654 26.28 -23.29 7.78
C GLY A 654 27.11 -22.08 8.19
N VAL A 655 27.93 -22.19 9.25
CA VAL A 655 28.79 -21.10 9.73
C VAL A 655 30.23 -21.59 9.86
N LEU A 656 31.17 -20.90 9.22
CA LEU A 656 32.60 -21.16 9.39
C LEU A 656 33.09 -20.55 10.70
N VAL A 657 33.83 -21.34 11.48
CA VAL A 657 34.41 -20.93 12.76
C VAL A 657 35.92 -21.19 12.71
N ASP A 658 36.67 -20.24 12.15
CA ASP A 658 38.13 -20.33 12.01
C ASP A 658 38.77 -18.95 12.25
N GLY A 659 39.06 -18.63 13.51
CA GLY A 659 39.56 -17.31 13.93
C GLY A 659 38.59 -16.14 13.70
N TYR A 660 37.44 -16.36 13.05
CA TYR A 660 36.32 -15.46 12.75
C TYR A 660 35.02 -16.27 12.72
N ILE A 661 33.87 -15.59 12.82
CA ILE A 661 32.54 -16.17 12.60
C ILE A 661 32.06 -15.69 11.24
N SER A 662 31.92 -16.63 10.29
CA SER A 662 31.54 -16.32 8.91
C SER A 662 30.34 -17.16 8.46
N PRO A 663 29.12 -16.61 8.54
CA PRO A 663 27.92 -17.21 7.98
C PRO A 663 28.04 -17.44 6.46
N ILE A 664 27.54 -18.58 5.98
CA ILE A 664 27.40 -18.85 4.55
C ILE A 664 25.92 -18.78 4.20
N TYR A 665 25.55 -17.86 3.32
CA TYR A 665 24.19 -17.64 2.85
C TYR A 665 24.01 -18.17 1.42
N GLN A 666 22.83 -18.71 1.12
CA GLN A 666 22.42 -19.10 -0.23
C GLN A 666 21.05 -18.52 -0.56
N THR A 667 20.74 -18.44 -1.86
CA THR A 667 19.40 -18.09 -2.34
C THR A 667 18.36 -19.06 -1.79
N ILE A 668 17.23 -18.53 -1.30
CA ILE A 668 16.06 -19.34 -0.96
C ILE A 668 15.44 -19.85 -2.26
N GLU A 669 15.08 -21.13 -2.29
CA GLU A 669 14.49 -21.78 -3.48
C GLU A 669 13.32 -20.96 -4.06
N GLY A 670 13.40 -20.64 -5.36
CA GLY A 670 12.38 -19.87 -6.08
C GLY A 670 12.55 -18.35 -5.98
N LYS A 671 13.61 -17.84 -5.34
CA LYS A 671 13.91 -16.40 -5.25
C LYS A 671 14.96 -15.92 -6.25
N GLU A 672 15.50 -16.80 -7.09
CA GLU A 672 16.51 -16.47 -8.11
C GLU A 672 16.00 -15.39 -9.06
N ASP A 673 14.76 -15.54 -9.54
CA ASP A 673 14.12 -14.57 -10.43
C ASP A 673 13.94 -13.20 -9.74
N VAL A 674 13.66 -13.18 -8.43
CA VAL A 674 13.54 -11.93 -7.66
C VAL A 674 14.88 -11.19 -7.64
N ILE A 675 15.96 -11.89 -7.29
CA ILE A 675 17.32 -11.30 -7.23
C ILE A 675 17.72 -10.76 -8.62
N ASN A 676 17.51 -11.55 -9.68
CA ASN A 676 17.84 -11.13 -11.04
C ASN A 676 16.99 -9.94 -11.51
N SER A 677 15.72 -9.87 -11.09
CA SER A 677 14.85 -8.74 -11.40
C SER A 677 15.31 -7.46 -10.70
N LEU A 678 15.66 -7.55 -9.41
CA LEU A 678 16.18 -6.42 -8.64
C LEU A 678 17.53 -5.93 -9.17
N ARG A 679 18.47 -6.83 -9.52
CA ARG A 679 19.76 -6.47 -10.14
C ARG A 679 19.58 -5.68 -11.43
N ARG A 680 18.60 -6.09 -12.24
CA ARG A 680 18.27 -5.40 -13.47
C ARG A 680 17.62 -4.03 -13.23
N LEU A 681 16.70 -3.94 -12.28
CA LEU A 681 16.10 -2.66 -11.90
C LEU A 681 17.15 -1.69 -11.31
N ALA A 682 18.12 -2.21 -10.55
CA ALA A 682 19.24 -1.43 -10.04
C ALA A 682 20.06 -0.81 -11.19
N LEU A 683 20.34 -1.58 -12.26
CA LEU A 683 21.00 -1.06 -13.46
C LEU A 683 20.18 0.06 -14.14
N GLU A 684 18.86 -0.07 -14.17
CA GLU A 684 17.94 0.95 -14.73
C GLU A 684 17.84 2.21 -13.84
N SER A 685 18.19 2.12 -12.56
CA SER A 685 18.04 3.21 -11.57
C SER A 685 19.31 4.06 -11.42
N GLN A 686 19.14 5.30 -10.93
CA GLN A 686 20.26 6.11 -10.47
C GLN A 686 20.63 5.79 -9.02
N GLU A 687 19.62 5.54 -8.19
CA GLU A 687 19.79 5.11 -6.80
C GLU A 687 18.75 4.08 -6.41
N VAL A 688 19.08 3.29 -5.38
CA VAL A 688 18.17 2.31 -4.78
C VAL A 688 17.85 2.71 -3.34
N PHE A 689 16.57 2.77 -3.01
CA PHE A 689 16.08 2.95 -1.64
C PHE A 689 15.48 1.64 -1.14
N ILE A 690 16.01 1.16 -0.02
CA ILE A 690 15.54 -0.04 0.66
C ILE A 690 14.51 0.37 1.71
N ALA A 691 13.26 -0.06 1.53
CA ALA A 691 12.08 0.28 2.30
C ALA A 691 11.43 -0.96 2.94
N THR A 692 12.26 -1.82 3.52
CA THR A 692 11.84 -2.98 4.33
C THR A 692 11.30 -2.54 5.70
N ASP A 693 10.69 -3.47 6.44
CA ASP A 693 10.14 -3.21 7.78
C ASP A 693 11.18 -2.58 8.73
N PRO A 694 10.77 -1.71 9.67
CA PRO A 694 11.67 -0.93 10.52
C PRO A 694 12.27 -1.72 11.70
N ASP A 695 12.47 -3.04 11.57
CA ASP A 695 13.01 -3.92 12.61
C ASP A 695 14.36 -4.56 12.17
N ALA A 696 15.02 -5.29 13.07
CA ALA A 696 16.29 -5.96 12.79
C ALA A 696 16.19 -7.00 11.65
N GLU A 697 15.01 -7.63 11.48
CA GLU A 697 14.74 -8.56 10.40
C GLU A 697 14.68 -7.86 9.04
N GLY A 698 13.92 -6.77 8.94
CA GLY A 698 13.84 -5.92 7.77
C GLY A 698 15.18 -5.27 7.43
N GLU A 699 15.99 -4.92 8.44
CA GLU A 699 17.35 -4.40 8.21
C GLU A 699 18.27 -5.45 7.59
N LYS A 700 18.20 -6.71 8.04
CA LYS A 700 18.90 -7.84 7.41
C LYS A 700 18.44 -8.06 5.96
N ILE A 701 17.13 -8.11 5.70
CA ILE A 701 16.63 -8.25 4.32
C ILE A 701 17.20 -7.10 3.46
N GLY A 702 17.21 -5.89 4.01
CA GLY A 702 17.78 -4.73 3.36
C GLY A 702 19.27 -4.85 3.08
N TRP A 703 20.05 -5.36 4.03
CA TRP A 703 21.48 -5.62 3.89
C TRP A 703 21.80 -6.67 2.80
N ASP A 704 21.03 -7.77 2.73
CA ASP A 704 21.19 -8.77 1.66
C ASP A 704 21.02 -8.14 0.28
N ILE A 705 19.89 -7.43 0.12
CA ILE A 705 19.54 -6.80 -1.15
C ILE A 705 20.57 -5.74 -1.50
N ALA A 706 20.97 -4.89 -0.56
CA ALA A 706 21.99 -3.87 -0.80
C ALA A 706 23.29 -4.49 -1.32
N ASN A 707 23.77 -5.57 -0.71
CA ASN A 707 24.98 -6.28 -1.15
C ASN A 707 24.81 -6.91 -2.54
N LEU A 708 23.66 -7.53 -2.81
CA LEU A 708 23.37 -8.15 -4.12
C LEU A 708 23.26 -7.14 -5.26
N LEU A 709 22.89 -5.89 -4.96
CA LEU A 709 22.67 -4.82 -5.93
C LEU A 709 23.87 -3.88 -6.10
N ARG A 710 24.77 -3.80 -5.13
CA ARG A 710 25.95 -2.90 -5.12
C ARG A 710 26.82 -2.95 -6.39
N PRO A 711 27.03 -4.11 -7.05
CA PRO A 711 27.77 -4.15 -8.32
C PRO A 711 27.07 -3.44 -9.50
N PHE A 712 25.76 -3.22 -9.40
CA PHE A 712 24.92 -2.69 -10.49
C PHE A 712 24.54 -1.21 -10.29
N VAL A 713 24.66 -0.70 -9.06
CA VAL A 713 24.31 0.68 -8.70
C VAL A 713 25.17 1.17 -7.55
N LYS A 714 25.65 2.41 -7.66
CA LYS A 714 26.61 2.97 -6.68
C LYS A 714 25.93 3.47 -5.41
N SER A 715 24.79 4.14 -5.53
CA SER A 715 24.04 4.70 -4.40
C SER A 715 22.93 3.75 -3.96
N ILE A 716 23.04 3.25 -2.72
CA ILE A 716 22.00 2.45 -2.07
C ILE A 716 21.80 3.04 -0.67
N ARG A 717 20.56 3.38 -0.33
CA ARG A 717 20.18 3.97 0.95
C ARG A 717 19.03 3.21 1.58
N ARG A 718 18.90 3.30 2.89
CA ARG A 718 17.80 2.76 3.69
C ARG A 718 16.79 3.86 3.98
N MET A 719 15.51 3.56 3.73
CA MET A 719 14.35 4.43 3.92
C MET A 719 13.41 3.79 4.94
N GLU A 720 13.29 4.36 6.13
CA GLU A 720 12.52 3.80 7.24
C GLU A 720 11.20 4.56 7.46
N PHE A 721 10.10 3.86 7.66
CA PHE A 721 8.80 4.43 8.03
C PHE A 721 8.01 3.46 8.92
N HIS A 722 7.20 4.00 9.83
CA HIS A 722 6.39 3.22 10.79
C HIS A 722 4.91 3.14 10.42
N GLU A 723 4.51 3.80 9.33
CA GLU A 723 3.18 3.76 8.74
C GLU A 723 3.29 3.89 7.22
N VAL A 724 2.42 3.18 6.49
CA VAL A 724 2.35 3.26 5.02
C VAL A 724 1.36 4.37 4.68
N THR A 725 1.79 5.63 4.75
CA THR A 725 1.00 6.81 4.38
C THR A 725 1.79 7.71 3.43
N LYS A 726 1.12 8.47 2.57
CA LYS A 726 1.79 9.39 1.63
C LYS A 726 2.73 10.35 2.36
N LYS A 727 2.27 10.91 3.47
CA LYS A 727 3.03 11.83 4.33
C LYS A 727 4.29 11.17 4.91
N ALA A 728 4.17 9.96 5.47
CA ALA A 728 5.32 9.23 6.00
C ALA A 728 6.33 8.88 4.89
N ILE A 729 5.85 8.41 3.73
CA ILE A 729 6.72 8.12 2.58
C ILE A 729 7.47 9.37 2.11
N ILE A 730 6.81 10.53 1.96
CA ILE A 730 7.45 11.79 1.57
C ILE A 730 8.47 12.24 2.62
N LYS A 731 8.16 12.10 3.91
CA LYS A 731 9.10 12.42 5.01
C LYS A 731 10.33 11.51 4.95
N SER A 732 10.14 10.21 4.84
CA SER A 732 11.23 9.22 4.81
C SER A 732 12.11 9.33 3.56
N LEU A 733 11.59 9.85 2.44
CA LEU A 733 12.41 10.20 1.26
C LEU A 733 13.41 11.34 1.55
N LYS A 734 13.17 12.16 2.58
CA LYS A 734 14.08 13.24 3.01
C LYS A 734 15.03 12.80 4.13
N GLU A 735 14.72 11.71 4.83
CA GLU A 735 15.46 11.19 6.00
C GLU A 735 16.16 9.86 5.67
N LEU A 736 16.86 9.81 4.54
CA LEU A 736 17.57 8.60 4.09
C LEU A 736 18.84 8.35 4.90
N ARG A 737 19.05 7.12 5.35
CA ARG A 737 20.27 6.68 6.06
C ARG A 737 20.97 5.54 5.33
N ASP A 738 22.13 5.13 5.82
CA ASP A 738 22.76 3.88 5.39
C ASP A 738 22.19 2.70 6.20
N ILE A 739 22.49 1.47 5.79
CA ILE A 739 22.10 0.26 6.54
C ILE A 739 22.80 0.26 7.91
N ASP A 740 22.04 -0.01 8.95
CA ASP A 740 22.54 -0.13 10.31
C ASP A 740 23.14 -1.53 10.53
N GLU A 741 24.47 -1.62 10.50
CA GLU A 741 25.17 -2.88 10.71
C GLU A 741 24.87 -3.53 12.07
N ASN A 742 24.54 -2.76 13.12
CA ASN A 742 24.33 -3.33 14.45
C ASN A 742 23.02 -4.11 14.52
N LYS A 743 21.96 -3.57 13.91
CA LYS A 743 20.70 -4.31 13.68
C LYS A 743 20.92 -5.59 12.88
N VAL A 744 21.74 -5.53 11.83
CA VAL A 744 22.09 -6.73 11.05
C VAL A 744 22.86 -7.74 11.91
N LYS A 745 23.86 -7.32 12.69
CA LYS A 745 24.61 -8.20 13.60
C LYS A 745 23.69 -8.87 14.63
N ALA A 746 22.76 -8.12 15.23
CA ALA A 746 21.80 -8.67 16.17
C ALA A 746 20.93 -9.75 15.52
N GLN A 747 20.46 -9.51 14.28
CA GLN A 747 19.74 -10.51 13.50
C GLN A 747 20.62 -11.75 13.19
N VAL A 748 21.89 -11.56 12.85
CA VAL A 748 22.84 -12.66 12.61
C VAL A 748 23.02 -13.50 13.86
N VAL A 749 23.23 -12.88 15.03
CA VAL A 749 23.32 -13.59 16.32
C VAL A 749 22.06 -14.40 16.57
N ARG A 750 20.88 -13.80 16.37
CA ARG A 750 19.59 -14.48 16.50
C ARG A 750 19.50 -15.71 15.61
N ARG A 751 19.76 -15.54 14.31
CA ARG A 751 19.61 -16.60 13.31
C ARG A 751 20.62 -17.73 13.51
N VAL A 752 21.88 -17.40 13.81
CA VAL A 752 22.95 -18.39 14.06
C VAL A 752 22.70 -19.14 15.35
N SER A 753 22.32 -18.45 16.44
CA SER A 753 22.03 -19.09 17.72
C SER A 753 20.83 -20.05 17.60
N ASP A 754 19.75 -19.60 16.94
CA ASP A 754 18.59 -20.45 16.68
C ASP A 754 18.94 -21.65 15.79
N ARG A 755 19.84 -21.47 14.81
CA ARG A 755 20.33 -22.55 13.94
C ARG A 755 21.13 -23.57 14.73
N TRP A 756 22.15 -23.14 15.48
CA TRP A 756 23.03 -24.06 16.19
C TRP A 756 22.30 -24.83 17.30
N VAL A 757 21.60 -24.11 18.18
CA VAL A 757 20.78 -24.74 19.24
C VAL A 757 19.71 -25.62 18.63
N GLY A 758 18.98 -25.11 17.64
CA GLY A 758 17.89 -25.84 17.03
C GLY A 758 18.34 -27.12 16.35
N PHE A 759 19.37 -27.07 15.50
CA PHE A 759 19.81 -28.25 14.75
C PHE A 759 20.47 -29.30 15.65
N GLU A 760 21.34 -28.87 16.57
CA GLU A 760 22.06 -29.77 17.48
C GLU A 760 21.09 -30.59 18.34
N PHE A 761 20.19 -29.91 19.06
CA PHE A 761 19.25 -30.60 19.94
C PHE A 761 18.13 -31.33 19.18
N SER A 762 17.81 -30.92 17.94
CA SER A 762 16.91 -31.69 17.08
C SER A 762 17.55 -33.01 16.64
N GLN A 763 18.84 -33.02 16.25
CA GLN A 763 19.54 -34.26 15.91
C GLN A 763 19.56 -35.25 17.07
N ARG A 764 19.71 -34.77 18.31
CA ARG A 764 19.61 -35.61 19.52
C ARG A 764 18.22 -36.21 19.70
N LEU A 765 17.16 -35.41 19.51
CA LEU A 765 15.78 -35.92 19.50
C LEU A 765 15.56 -36.99 18.44
N TRP A 766 16.17 -36.84 17.26
CA TRP A 766 16.05 -37.81 16.18
C TRP A 766 16.70 -39.14 16.55
N SER A 767 17.90 -39.08 17.13
CA SER A 767 18.62 -40.26 17.63
C SER A 767 17.86 -40.96 18.76
N ALA A 768 17.29 -40.20 19.70
CA ALA A 768 16.59 -40.75 20.86
C ALA A 768 15.19 -41.27 20.56
N LEU A 769 14.43 -40.62 19.68
CA LEU A 769 13.01 -40.91 19.43
C LEU A 769 12.72 -41.48 18.03
N GLY A 770 13.73 -41.58 17.16
CA GLY A 770 13.62 -42.16 15.81
C GLY A 770 12.78 -41.34 14.83
N LYS A 771 12.59 -40.04 15.06
CA LYS A 771 11.69 -39.17 14.29
C LYS A 771 12.41 -37.92 13.80
N ASN A 772 12.80 -37.89 12.54
CA ASN A 772 13.61 -36.82 11.93
C ASN A 772 12.88 -35.48 11.68
N TRP A 773 11.57 -35.41 11.94
CA TRP A 773 10.78 -34.18 11.84
C TRP A 773 10.63 -33.46 13.18
N LEU A 774 11.18 -33.99 14.28
CA LEU A 774 11.14 -33.33 15.59
C LEU A 774 12.05 -32.09 15.59
N SER A 775 11.69 -31.08 16.37
CA SER A 775 12.51 -29.88 16.55
C SER A 775 12.64 -29.49 18.02
N ALA A 776 13.86 -29.16 18.42
CA ALA A 776 14.13 -28.46 19.66
C ALA A 776 14.41 -26.98 19.37
N GLY A 777 14.10 -26.11 20.33
CA GLY A 777 14.40 -24.69 20.21
C GLY A 777 14.25 -23.98 21.54
N ARG A 778 15.09 -22.96 21.76
CA ARG A 778 15.20 -22.24 23.04
C ARG A 778 13.89 -21.60 23.49
N VAL A 779 13.07 -21.13 22.55
CA VAL A 779 11.76 -20.54 22.86
C VAL A 779 10.64 -21.59 22.82
N GLN A 780 10.75 -22.56 21.90
CA GLN A 780 9.74 -23.61 21.71
C GLN A 780 9.63 -24.52 22.95
N THR A 781 10.76 -24.84 23.59
CA THR A 781 10.84 -25.83 24.67
C THR A 781 10.24 -25.32 25.99
N PRO A 782 10.56 -24.10 26.49
CA PRO A 782 9.91 -23.52 27.67
C PRO A 782 8.40 -23.40 27.50
N VAL A 783 7.95 -22.93 26.34
CA VAL A 783 6.52 -22.75 26.03
C VAL A 783 5.79 -24.10 26.06
N LEU A 784 6.39 -25.16 25.51
CA LEU A 784 5.86 -26.51 25.63
C LEU A 784 5.79 -26.98 27.09
N GLY A 785 6.82 -26.70 27.87
CA GLY A 785 6.87 -26.96 29.31
C GLY A 785 5.72 -26.30 30.07
N TRP A 786 5.42 -25.04 29.78
CA TRP A 786 4.30 -24.32 30.39
C TRP A 786 2.95 -24.96 30.05
N ILE A 787 2.75 -25.35 28.79
CA ILE A 787 1.53 -26.04 28.35
C ILE A 787 1.38 -27.40 29.07
N ILE A 788 2.47 -28.14 29.24
CA ILE A 788 2.48 -29.41 29.98
C ILE A 788 2.16 -29.19 31.46
N GLN A 789 2.79 -28.21 32.08
CA GLN A 789 2.55 -27.87 33.48
C GLN A 789 1.09 -27.43 33.69
N ARG A 790 0.56 -26.61 32.77
CA ARG A 790 -0.84 -26.18 32.81
C ARG A 790 -1.81 -27.35 32.63
N GLU A 791 -1.48 -28.35 31.83
CA GLU A 791 -2.29 -29.58 31.72
C GLU A 791 -2.25 -30.42 33.01
N ARG A 792 -1.12 -30.44 33.73
CA ARG A 792 -1.05 -31.08 35.06
C ARG A 792 -1.96 -30.38 36.07
N GLU A 793 -1.91 -29.06 36.12
CA GLU A 793 -2.80 -28.24 36.95
C GLU A 793 -4.27 -28.43 36.55
N TYR A 794 -4.57 -28.52 35.25
CA TYR A 794 -5.91 -28.76 34.76
C TYR A 794 -6.49 -30.11 35.23
N ARG A 795 -5.64 -31.13 35.39
CA ARG A 795 -6.06 -32.45 35.90
C ARG A 795 -6.31 -32.44 37.41
N GLN A 796 -5.67 -31.52 38.15
CA GLN A 796 -5.93 -31.33 39.57
C GLN A 796 -7.29 -30.67 39.76
N LYS A 797 -8.11 -31.22 40.66
CA LYS A 797 -9.43 -30.69 40.96
C LYS A 797 -9.34 -29.75 42.14
N VAL A 798 -9.99 -28.60 42.02
CA VAL A 798 -10.31 -27.71 43.13
C VAL A 798 -11.82 -27.65 43.28
N TYR A 799 -12.24 -27.37 44.50
CA TYR A 799 -13.64 -27.28 44.89
C TYR A 799 -13.95 -25.82 45.14
N LYS A 800 -14.82 -25.24 44.32
CA LYS A 800 -15.22 -23.84 44.42
C LYS A 800 -16.61 -23.72 45.00
N VAL A 801 -16.77 -22.93 46.05
CA VAL A 801 -18.07 -22.45 46.50
C VAL A 801 -18.29 -21.11 45.83
N GLN A 802 -19.21 -21.08 44.85
CA GLN A 802 -19.61 -19.89 44.13
C GLN A 802 -20.90 -19.34 44.73
N ILE A 803 -20.93 -18.06 45.05
CA ILE A 803 -22.10 -17.38 45.61
C ILE A 803 -22.50 -16.28 44.65
N ASP A 804 -23.69 -16.42 44.08
CA ASP A 804 -24.24 -15.43 43.16
C ASP A 804 -24.91 -14.31 43.96
N LEU A 805 -24.26 -13.14 44.03
CA LEU A 805 -24.78 -11.94 44.66
C LEU A 805 -25.29 -10.93 43.61
N SER A 806 -25.56 -11.37 42.39
CA SER A 806 -26.09 -10.50 41.32
C SER A 806 -27.42 -9.88 41.76
N GLN A 807 -27.58 -8.56 41.58
CA GLN A 807 -28.80 -7.83 41.87
C GLN A 807 -29.05 -6.84 40.73
N GLU A 808 -30.31 -6.49 40.49
CA GLU A 808 -30.68 -5.45 39.52
C GLU A 808 -30.12 -5.70 38.10
N GLY A 809 -30.00 -6.97 37.70
CA GLY A 809 -29.43 -7.35 36.40
C GLY A 809 -27.90 -7.19 36.28
N ARG A 810 -27.22 -6.71 37.32
CA ARG A 810 -25.75 -6.59 37.41
C ARG A 810 -25.15 -7.85 38.02
N LYS A 811 -24.13 -8.40 37.36
CA LYS A 811 -23.53 -9.67 37.77
C LYS A 811 -22.48 -9.47 38.85
N PHE A 812 -22.56 -10.27 39.92
CA PHE A 812 -21.48 -10.37 40.91
C PHE A 812 -21.42 -11.78 41.47
N LEU A 813 -20.28 -12.45 41.24
CA LEU A 813 -20.05 -13.82 41.67
C LEU A 813 -18.87 -13.85 42.64
N LEU A 814 -19.12 -14.22 43.89
CA LEU A 814 -18.07 -14.42 44.87
C LEU A 814 -17.61 -15.88 44.82
N GLU A 815 -16.31 -16.11 44.77
CA GLU A 815 -15.74 -17.46 44.67
C GLU A 815 -14.74 -17.74 45.82
N PHE A 816 -14.95 -18.87 46.49
CA PHE A 816 -14.00 -19.44 47.46
C PHE A 816 -13.44 -20.73 46.91
N THR A 817 -12.12 -20.89 46.91
CA THR A 817 -11.45 -22.06 46.33
C THR A 817 -10.81 -22.91 47.43
N PHE A 818 -11.08 -24.21 47.42
CA PHE A 818 -10.54 -25.19 48.36
C PHE A 818 -9.86 -26.34 47.61
N GLU A 819 -8.73 -26.83 48.13
CA GLU A 819 -8.05 -28.01 47.58
C GLU A 819 -8.72 -29.32 48.02
N GLU A 820 -9.35 -29.33 49.19
CA GLU A 820 -10.03 -30.51 49.76
C GLU A 820 -11.56 -30.41 49.63
N LYS A 821 -12.18 -31.50 49.19
CA LYS A 821 -13.65 -31.59 49.02
C LYS A 821 -14.41 -31.39 50.31
N ASP A 822 -13.95 -31.99 51.40
CA ASP A 822 -14.68 -32.05 52.66
C ASP A 822 -14.73 -30.67 53.31
N LYS A 823 -13.63 -29.91 53.25
CA LYS A 823 -13.59 -28.50 53.68
C LYS A 823 -14.54 -27.62 52.84
N ALA A 824 -14.54 -27.79 51.53
CA ALA A 824 -15.45 -27.05 50.65
C ALA A 824 -16.92 -27.37 50.92
N LYS A 825 -17.23 -28.65 51.18
CA LYS A 825 -18.59 -29.10 51.48
C LYS A 825 -19.06 -28.59 52.84
N ALA A 826 -18.22 -28.67 53.87
CA ALA A 826 -18.51 -28.12 55.19
C ALA A 826 -18.77 -26.61 55.13
N PHE A 827 -17.96 -25.87 54.38
CA PHE A 827 -18.17 -24.43 54.14
C PHE A 827 -19.47 -24.17 53.35
N PHE A 828 -19.73 -24.94 52.29
CA PHE A 828 -20.95 -24.84 51.51
C PHE A 828 -22.21 -25.08 52.35
N GLU A 829 -22.22 -26.10 53.21
CA GLU A 829 -23.39 -26.47 54.02
C GLU A 829 -23.64 -25.47 55.15
N SER A 830 -22.58 -25.00 55.81
CA SER A 830 -22.68 -24.04 56.93
C SER A 830 -23.07 -22.62 56.50
N LEU A 831 -22.77 -22.22 55.27
CA LEU A 831 -22.96 -20.84 54.82
C LEU A 831 -24.40 -20.54 54.40
N GLU A 832 -25.27 -20.15 55.32
CA GLU A 832 -26.65 -19.75 54.99
C GLU A 832 -26.76 -18.29 54.54
N LYS A 833 -25.94 -17.40 55.13
CA LYS A 833 -26.02 -15.96 54.90
C LYS A 833 -24.63 -15.35 54.73
N VAL A 834 -24.59 -14.22 54.04
CA VAL A 834 -23.39 -13.41 53.86
C VAL A 834 -23.69 -12.01 54.39
N ASP A 835 -22.87 -11.53 55.32
CA ASP A 835 -22.97 -10.17 55.85
C ASP A 835 -22.04 -9.24 55.07
N ILE A 836 -22.59 -8.17 54.52
CA ILE A 836 -21.84 -7.22 53.68
C ILE A 836 -21.87 -5.85 54.33
N LYS A 837 -20.73 -5.44 54.87
CA LYS A 837 -20.55 -4.14 55.50
C LYS A 837 -19.88 -3.18 54.52
N VAL A 838 -20.55 -2.07 54.22
CA VAL A 838 -19.92 -0.96 53.48
C VAL A 838 -18.94 -0.26 54.42
N LEU A 839 -17.68 -0.22 54.02
CA LEU A 839 -16.58 0.40 54.75
C LEU A 839 -16.41 1.87 54.39
N GLY A 840 -16.74 2.25 53.14
CA GLY A 840 -16.64 3.61 52.65
C GLY A 840 -17.15 3.72 51.22
N GLU A 841 -17.48 4.94 50.82
CA GLU A 841 -17.81 5.29 49.44
C GLU A 841 -16.86 6.39 48.98
N ARG A 842 -16.42 6.32 47.72
CA ARG A 842 -15.57 7.34 47.11
C ARG A 842 -15.87 7.49 45.63
N GLU A 843 -15.55 8.66 45.10
CA GLU A 843 -15.51 8.89 43.67
C GLU A 843 -14.11 8.56 43.15
N GLU A 844 -14.02 7.81 42.05
CA GLU A 844 -12.74 7.44 41.45
C GLU A 844 -12.77 7.71 39.94
N LEU A 845 -11.65 8.20 39.41
CA LEU A 845 -11.46 8.33 37.96
C LEU A 845 -10.83 7.04 37.42
N ARG A 846 -11.59 6.28 36.63
CA ARG A 846 -11.08 5.10 35.93
C ARG A 846 -10.53 5.51 34.57
N ASN A 847 -9.21 5.46 34.45
CA ASN A 847 -8.51 5.73 33.20
C ASN A 847 -8.91 4.72 32.11
N PRO A 848 -8.90 5.14 30.83
CA PRO A 848 -9.09 4.20 29.73
C PRO A 848 -7.96 3.18 29.70
N PRO A 849 -8.14 2.05 29.03
CA PRO A 849 -7.05 1.15 28.81
C PRO A 849 -6.10 1.69 27.72
N PRO A 850 -4.80 1.35 27.75
CA PRO A 850 -3.82 1.85 26.78
C PRO A 850 -4.13 1.38 25.35
N PRO A 851 -3.61 2.08 24.32
CA PRO A 851 -3.70 1.61 22.94
C PRO A 851 -3.02 0.26 22.76
N TYR A 852 -3.33 -0.45 21.67
CA TYR A 852 -2.83 -1.81 21.50
C TYR A 852 -1.31 -1.86 21.28
N ARG A 853 -0.69 -2.81 21.96
CA ARG A 853 0.56 -3.49 21.56
C ARG A 853 0.21 -4.83 20.88
N THR A 854 1.18 -5.49 20.24
CA THR A 854 0.94 -6.76 19.54
C THR A 854 0.28 -7.83 20.43
N ASP A 855 0.77 -8.03 21.65
CA ASP A 855 0.27 -9.04 22.60
C ASP A 855 -1.17 -8.75 23.04
N THR A 856 -1.50 -7.49 23.32
CA THR A 856 -2.86 -7.09 23.72
C THR A 856 -3.86 -7.16 22.56
N MET A 857 -3.44 -6.84 21.33
CA MET A 857 -4.27 -7.00 20.12
C MET A 857 -4.57 -8.48 19.87
N LEU A 858 -3.53 -9.34 19.93
CA LEU A 858 -3.65 -10.78 19.73
C LEU A 858 -4.60 -11.42 20.75
N LYS A 859 -4.47 -11.03 22.02
CA LYS A 859 -5.35 -11.48 23.10
C LYS A 859 -6.81 -11.09 22.83
N ASP A 860 -7.08 -9.79 22.63
CA ASP A 860 -8.46 -9.31 22.47
C ASP A 860 -9.12 -9.85 21.20
N ALA A 861 -8.37 -10.04 20.10
CA ALA A 861 -8.88 -10.66 18.88
C ALA A 861 -9.23 -12.14 19.07
N SER A 862 -8.40 -12.89 19.81
CA SER A 862 -8.65 -14.28 20.19
C SER A 862 -9.88 -14.39 21.12
N ASP A 863 -9.97 -13.53 22.13
CA ASP A 863 -11.04 -13.56 23.12
C ASP A 863 -12.40 -13.20 22.52
N ARG A 864 -12.46 -12.16 21.68
CA ARG A 864 -13.71 -11.65 21.11
C ARG A 864 -14.16 -12.38 19.84
N TYR A 865 -13.23 -12.64 18.93
CA TYR A 865 -13.55 -13.16 17.58
C TYR A 865 -13.09 -14.60 17.34
N ARG A 866 -12.41 -15.22 18.31
CA ARG A 866 -11.81 -16.56 18.17
C ARG A 866 -10.85 -16.65 17.00
N PHE A 867 -10.21 -15.54 16.63
CA PHE A 867 -9.17 -15.56 15.62
C PHE A 867 -7.93 -16.26 16.18
N SER A 868 -7.33 -17.13 15.37
CA SER A 868 -6.02 -17.67 15.70
C SER A 868 -4.96 -16.56 15.63
N LEU A 869 -3.83 -16.75 16.30
CA LEU A 869 -2.74 -15.78 16.27
C LEU A 869 -2.18 -15.56 14.86
N PRO A 870 -1.92 -16.63 14.05
CA PRO A 870 -1.44 -16.44 12.69
C PRO A 870 -2.43 -15.63 11.85
N LYS A 871 -3.73 -15.93 11.96
CA LYS A 871 -4.78 -15.17 11.27
C LYS A 871 -4.79 -13.70 11.68
N THR A 872 -4.72 -13.42 12.99
CA THR A 872 -4.71 -12.03 13.48
C THR A 872 -3.49 -11.25 12.98
N MET A 873 -2.31 -11.87 12.96
CA MET A 873 -1.09 -11.25 12.42
C MET A 873 -1.19 -11.02 10.90
N GLU A 874 -1.74 -11.96 10.14
CA GLU A 874 -1.97 -11.82 8.69
C GLU A 874 -2.94 -10.66 8.39
N LEU A 875 -4.04 -10.56 9.15
CA LEU A 875 -5.01 -9.47 9.02
C LEU A 875 -4.37 -8.12 9.38
N ALA A 876 -3.61 -8.04 10.48
CA ALA A 876 -2.92 -6.83 10.90
C ALA A 876 -1.83 -6.41 9.91
N GLN A 877 -1.08 -7.37 9.36
CA GLN A 877 -0.12 -7.12 8.30
C GLN A 877 -0.79 -6.54 7.06
N SER A 878 -1.91 -7.12 6.63
CA SER A 878 -2.68 -6.61 5.48
C SER A 878 -3.19 -5.18 5.72
N LEU A 879 -3.73 -4.90 6.92
CA LEU A 879 -4.17 -3.55 7.30
C LEU A 879 -3.01 -2.54 7.33
N PHE A 880 -1.83 -2.93 7.81
CA PHE A 880 -0.63 -2.09 7.79
C PHE A 880 -0.16 -1.82 6.35
N GLU A 881 -0.07 -2.86 5.53
CA GLU A 881 0.39 -2.75 4.14
C GLU A 881 -0.56 -1.94 3.24
N TRP A 882 -1.86 -1.93 3.55
CA TRP A 882 -2.85 -1.06 2.91
C TRP A 882 -2.91 0.35 3.52
N GLY A 883 -2.13 0.61 4.58
CA GLY A 883 -2.06 1.94 5.19
C GLY A 883 -3.27 2.31 6.04
N PHE A 884 -3.97 1.33 6.64
CA PHE A 884 -5.07 1.56 7.60
C PHE A 884 -4.61 1.65 9.05
N ILE A 885 -3.51 0.98 9.40
CA ILE A 885 -2.95 0.99 10.76
C ILE A 885 -1.43 1.23 10.74
N THR A 886 -0.89 1.65 11.88
CA THR A 886 0.56 1.71 12.14
C THR A 886 1.18 0.31 12.21
N TYR A 887 2.51 0.25 12.26
CA TYR A 887 3.24 -1.01 12.33
C TYR A 887 2.76 -1.92 13.47
N HIS A 888 2.33 -3.13 13.12
CA HIS A 888 1.59 -4.02 14.01
C HIS A 888 2.48 -4.91 14.90
N ARG A 889 3.80 -4.95 14.66
CA ARG A 889 4.80 -5.68 15.47
C ARG A 889 5.50 -4.70 16.41
N THR A 890 4.79 -4.30 17.45
CA THR A 890 5.24 -3.28 18.41
C THR A 890 4.94 -3.74 19.83
N ASP A 891 5.88 -3.49 20.72
CA ASP A 891 5.70 -3.65 22.15
C ASP A 891 5.56 -2.30 22.87
N SER A 892 5.36 -1.20 22.14
CA SER A 892 5.18 0.15 22.67
C SER A 892 3.70 0.56 22.74
N VAL A 893 3.35 1.33 23.75
CA VAL A 893 2.05 2.05 23.84
C VAL A 893 2.16 3.52 23.49
N ARG A 894 3.37 4.00 23.16
CA ARG A 894 3.61 5.40 22.84
C ARG A 894 2.71 5.83 21.68
N VAL A 895 2.12 7.01 21.80
CA VAL A 895 1.34 7.67 20.73
C VAL A 895 2.10 8.91 20.26
N SER A 896 2.19 9.10 18.95
CA SER A 896 2.78 10.28 18.32
C SER A 896 1.84 11.48 18.36
N ASP A 897 2.39 12.69 18.19
CA ASP A 897 1.59 13.92 18.10
C ASP A 897 0.56 13.86 16.97
N TYR A 898 0.92 13.22 15.85
CA TYR A 898 -0.01 12.98 14.74
C TYR A 898 -1.16 12.05 15.16
N GLY A 899 -0.87 10.95 15.84
CA GLY A 899 -1.91 10.06 16.37
C GLY A 899 -2.84 10.76 17.36
N ILE A 900 -2.30 11.61 18.24
CA ILE A 900 -3.08 12.42 19.18
C ILE A 900 -3.99 13.41 18.44
N ALA A 901 -3.46 14.10 17.42
CA ALA A 901 -4.23 15.03 16.61
C ALA A 901 -5.38 14.32 15.86
N LEU A 902 -5.10 13.15 15.27
CA LEU A 902 -6.07 12.31 14.57
C LEU A 902 -7.22 11.87 15.49
N ALA A 903 -6.90 11.38 16.69
CA ALA A 903 -7.92 11.04 17.68
C ALA A 903 -8.70 12.28 18.12
N GLY A 904 -8.02 13.42 18.27
CA GLY A 904 -8.62 14.68 18.64
C GLY A 904 -9.63 15.21 17.63
N GLU A 905 -9.37 15.07 16.32
CA GLU A 905 -10.32 15.43 15.26
C GLU A 905 -11.61 14.62 15.42
N TYR A 906 -11.50 13.29 15.44
CA TYR A 906 -12.63 12.38 15.58
C TYR A 906 -13.42 12.58 16.88
N ILE A 907 -12.75 12.63 18.03
CA ILE A 907 -13.42 12.70 19.34
C ILE A 907 -14.15 14.04 19.51
N LYS A 908 -13.56 15.14 19.04
CA LYS A 908 -14.19 16.47 19.12
C LYS A 908 -15.43 16.55 18.22
N GLU A 909 -15.38 15.95 17.03
CA GLU A 909 -16.49 15.92 16.08
C GLU A 909 -17.64 15.05 16.63
N GLU A 910 -17.35 13.83 17.09
CA GLU A 910 -18.40 12.87 17.45
C GLU A 910 -18.94 13.02 18.88
N PHE A 911 -18.09 13.39 19.85
CA PHE A 911 -18.46 13.40 21.27
C PHE A 911 -18.40 14.79 21.91
N GLY A 912 -17.65 15.72 21.33
CA GLY A 912 -17.41 17.05 21.90
C GLY A 912 -16.01 17.23 22.48
N LYS A 913 -15.57 18.49 22.59
CA LYS A 913 -14.20 18.86 22.96
C LYS A 913 -13.82 18.43 24.37
N GLU A 914 -14.79 18.38 25.28
CA GLU A 914 -14.64 17.95 26.66
C GLU A 914 -14.30 16.47 26.82
N TYR A 915 -14.60 15.63 25.83
CA TYR A 915 -14.27 14.21 25.87
C TYR A 915 -12.85 13.91 25.42
N PHE A 916 -12.19 14.82 24.72
CA PHE A 916 -10.82 14.62 24.26
C PHE A 916 -9.80 14.88 25.38
N SER A 917 -8.95 13.90 25.65
CA SER A 917 -7.87 13.98 26.64
C SER A 917 -6.59 13.40 26.02
N PRO A 918 -5.68 14.25 25.50
CA PRO A 918 -4.48 13.78 24.82
C PRO A 918 -3.58 12.98 25.77
N ARG A 919 -3.14 11.79 25.37
CA ARG A 919 -2.23 10.93 26.14
C ARG A 919 -1.16 10.31 25.26
N VAL A 920 0.09 10.51 25.64
CA VAL A 920 1.26 9.90 24.99
C VAL A 920 1.44 8.43 25.40
N TRP A 921 0.95 8.02 26.57
CA TRP A 921 0.98 6.66 27.16
C TRP A 921 2.34 6.03 27.48
N GLY A 922 3.45 6.51 26.93
CA GLY A 922 4.79 6.02 27.25
C GLY A 922 5.90 6.94 26.72
N GLU A 923 7.14 6.69 27.17
CA GLU A 923 8.33 7.46 26.79
C GLU A 923 9.29 6.59 25.95
N GLY A 924 9.95 7.18 24.95
CA GLY A 924 11.00 6.51 24.16
C GLY A 924 10.54 5.32 23.31
N GLY A 925 11.45 4.79 22.49
CA GLY A 925 11.22 3.62 21.62
C GLY A 925 11.11 3.95 20.13
N ALA A 926 11.64 3.06 19.28
CA ALA A 926 11.65 3.18 17.82
C ALA A 926 10.26 2.99 17.18
N HIS A 927 9.26 2.50 17.93
CA HIS A 927 7.93 2.17 17.40
C HIS A 927 6.80 2.82 18.20
N GLU A 928 5.71 3.11 17.50
CA GLU A 928 4.44 3.60 18.06
C GLU A 928 3.53 2.41 18.43
N CYS A 929 2.45 2.65 19.17
CA CYS A 929 1.36 1.70 19.37
C CYS A 929 0.65 1.35 18.05
N ILE A 930 -0.15 0.28 18.07
CA ILE A 930 -1.05 -0.10 16.98
C ILE A 930 -2.30 0.80 17.01
N ARG A 931 -2.44 1.68 16.01
CA ARG A 931 -3.55 2.63 15.87
C ARG A 931 -3.96 2.83 14.40
N PRO A 932 -5.14 3.40 14.12
CA PRO A 932 -5.48 3.86 12.78
C PRO A 932 -4.53 4.96 12.29
N THR A 933 -4.27 4.98 10.99
CA THR A 933 -3.48 6.02 10.28
C THR A 933 -4.36 7.15 9.73
N LYS A 934 -5.66 6.88 9.59
CA LYS A 934 -6.69 7.81 9.13
C LYS A 934 -7.83 7.85 10.14
N ALA A 935 -8.49 9.00 10.27
CA ALA A 935 -9.75 9.14 11.00
C ALA A 935 -10.93 8.55 10.19
N LEU A 936 -10.76 7.33 9.66
CA LEU A 936 -11.79 6.63 8.91
C LEU A 936 -12.55 5.72 9.87
N GLU A 937 -13.84 5.98 10.06
CA GLU A 937 -14.63 5.19 11.00
C GLU A 937 -14.90 3.77 10.48
N PRO A 938 -15.12 2.79 11.38
CA PRO A 938 -15.46 1.42 10.97
C PRO A 938 -16.71 1.33 10.08
N GLU A 939 -17.75 2.14 10.32
CA GLU A 939 -18.97 2.12 9.50
C GLU A 939 -18.78 2.78 8.12
N GLU A 940 -17.89 3.77 8.02
CA GLU A 940 -17.48 4.38 6.75
C GLU A 940 -16.61 3.39 5.94
N LEU A 941 -15.62 2.76 6.59
CA LEU A 941 -14.79 1.73 5.99
C LEU A 941 -15.64 0.57 5.45
N ARG A 942 -16.66 0.16 6.21
CA ARG A 942 -17.64 -0.84 5.76
C ARG A 942 -18.42 -0.35 4.54
N SER A 943 -18.87 0.90 4.53
CA SER A 943 -19.59 1.49 3.38
C SER A 943 -18.75 1.44 2.11
N LEU A 944 -17.48 1.87 2.18
CA LEU A 944 -16.53 1.85 1.07
C LEU A 944 -16.24 0.43 0.56
N TRP A 945 -16.15 -0.54 1.47
CA TRP A 945 -15.95 -1.94 1.11
C TRP A 945 -17.16 -2.53 0.37
N LEU A 946 -18.37 -2.33 0.92
CA LEU A 946 -19.62 -2.83 0.36
C LEU A 946 -19.94 -2.17 -0.98
N SER A 947 -19.65 -0.87 -1.15
CA SER A 947 -19.83 -0.15 -2.41
C SER A 947 -18.78 -0.50 -3.46
N GLY A 948 -17.64 -1.07 -3.05
CA GLY A 948 -16.50 -1.38 -3.93
C GLY A 948 -15.58 -0.19 -4.20
N GLN A 949 -15.74 0.90 -3.45
CA GLN A 949 -14.93 2.12 -3.57
C GLN A 949 -13.64 2.07 -2.75
N LEU A 950 -13.46 1.08 -1.86
CA LEU A 950 -12.29 1.00 -0.98
C LEU A 950 -10.94 0.87 -1.74
N GLY A 951 -10.96 0.35 -2.97
CA GLY A 951 -9.77 0.30 -3.83
C GLY A 951 -8.68 -0.70 -3.40
N VAL A 952 -8.96 -1.59 -2.45
CA VAL A 952 -8.05 -2.67 -2.02
C VAL A 952 -8.64 -4.04 -2.34
N ASP A 953 -7.82 -4.90 -2.96
CA ASP A 953 -8.18 -6.29 -3.22
C ASP A 953 -7.91 -7.15 -1.97
N GLY A 954 -8.78 -8.12 -1.69
CA GLY A 954 -8.60 -9.10 -0.60
C GLY A 954 -9.17 -8.67 0.76
N PHE A 955 -9.63 -7.43 0.89
CA PHE A 955 -10.29 -6.97 2.11
C PHE A 955 -11.62 -7.71 2.34
N ASN A 956 -11.82 -8.16 3.58
CA ASN A 956 -12.95 -8.99 3.98
C ASN A 956 -13.48 -8.59 5.37
N LYS A 957 -14.55 -9.26 5.83
CA LYS A 957 -15.20 -8.97 7.11
C LYS A 957 -14.26 -9.07 8.32
N ASP A 958 -13.30 -10.00 8.32
CA ASP A 958 -12.39 -10.19 9.45
C ASP A 958 -11.39 -9.03 9.58
N HIS A 959 -10.95 -8.46 8.45
CA HIS A 959 -10.15 -7.22 8.45
C HIS A 959 -10.93 -6.06 9.08
N LEU A 960 -12.21 -5.92 8.72
CA LEU A 960 -13.07 -4.89 9.29
C LEU A 960 -13.24 -5.07 10.81
N LEU A 961 -13.46 -6.29 11.28
CA LEU A 961 -13.60 -6.58 12.73
C LEU A 961 -12.31 -6.26 13.50
N LEU A 962 -11.14 -6.61 12.94
CA LEU A 962 -9.86 -6.28 13.57
C LEU A 962 -9.60 -4.76 13.56
N TYR A 963 -9.88 -4.08 12.44
CA TYR A 963 -9.78 -2.62 12.35
C TYR A 963 -10.69 -1.92 13.36
N GLU A 964 -11.96 -2.34 13.47
CA GLU A 964 -12.92 -1.81 14.44
C GLU A 964 -12.41 -1.97 15.87
N LEU A 965 -11.85 -3.13 16.19
CA LEU A 965 -11.25 -3.41 17.49
C LEU A 965 -10.12 -2.41 17.80
N ILE A 966 -9.19 -2.23 16.85
CA ILE A 966 -8.05 -1.30 16.96
C ILE A 966 -8.53 0.15 17.11
N PHE A 967 -9.45 0.58 16.23
CA PHE A 967 -10.02 1.92 16.22
C PHE A 967 -10.66 2.26 17.57
N LYS A 968 -11.57 1.41 18.07
CA LYS A 968 -12.28 1.65 19.33
C LYS A 968 -11.33 1.73 20.52
N ARG A 969 -10.33 0.85 20.58
CA ARG A 969 -9.32 0.85 21.65
C ARG A 969 -8.49 2.13 21.61
N PHE A 970 -8.04 2.55 20.43
CA PHE A 970 -7.23 3.74 20.26
C PHE A 970 -7.99 5.02 20.63
N MET A 971 -9.20 5.21 20.11
CA MET A 971 -10.02 6.38 20.43
C MET A 971 -10.31 6.46 21.94
N ALA A 972 -10.73 5.35 22.55
CA ALA A 972 -10.95 5.29 24.00
C ALA A 972 -9.69 5.69 24.80
N SER A 973 -8.49 5.29 24.36
CA SER A 973 -7.23 5.65 25.01
C SER A 973 -6.93 7.16 25.02
N GLN A 974 -7.57 7.93 24.13
CA GLN A 974 -7.44 9.39 23.99
C GLN A 974 -8.68 10.15 24.51
N MET A 975 -9.63 9.47 25.15
CA MET A 975 -10.81 10.09 25.76
C MET A 975 -10.62 10.32 27.26
N ARG A 976 -11.36 11.26 27.86
CA ARG A 976 -11.30 11.52 29.30
C ARG A 976 -11.63 10.26 30.15
N PRO A 977 -11.11 10.16 31.39
CA PRO A 977 -11.45 9.06 32.30
C PRO A 977 -12.96 9.01 32.56
N VAL A 978 -13.45 7.84 32.95
CA VAL A 978 -14.83 7.69 33.44
C VAL A 978 -14.83 7.96 34.93
N LYS A 979 -15.70 8.85 35.40
CA LYS A 979 -15.87 9.10 36.83
C LYS A 979 -16.90 8.13 37.37
N VAL A 980 -16.51 7.32 38.33
CA VAL A 980 -17.36 6.26 38.87
C VAL A 980 -17.52 6.38 40.38
N LYS A 981 -18.64 5.86 40.88
CA LYS A 981 -18.85 5.61 42.31
C LYS A 981 -18.27 4.26 42.68
N VAL A 982 -17.34 4.24 43.61
CA VAL A 982 -16.74 3.03 44.18
C VAL A 982 -17.19 2.89 45.62
N ILE A 983 -17.67 1.71 45.97
CA ILE A 983 -17.95 1.33 47.37
C ILE A 983 -16.96 0.26 47.80
N ASP A 984 -16.34 0.46 48.97
CA ASP A 984 -15.51 -0.54 49.61
C ASP A 984 -16.40 -1.40 50.50
N VAL A 985 -16.45 -2.70 50.25
CA VAL A 985 -17.27 -3.63 51.02
C VAL A 985 -16.41 -4.68 51.70
N LEU A 986 -16.72 -4.96 52.97
CA LEU A 986 -16.25 -6.12 53.69
C LEU A 986 -17.34 -7.18 53.62
N ILE A 987 -17.06 -8.26 52.89
CA ILE A 987 -17.96 -9.40 52.76
C ILE A 987 -17.51 -10.46 53.77
N LYS A 988 -18.38 -10.77 54.73
CA LYS A 988 -18.20 -11.86 55.69
C LYS A 988 -19.05 -13.06 55.29
N ALA A 989 -18.38 -14.17 54.99
CA ALA A 989 -19.01 -15.43 54.62
C ALA A 989 -18.44 -16.53 55.50
N GLY A 990 -19.16 -16.89 56.57
CA GLY A 990 -18.64 -17.78 57.62
C GLY A 990 -17.39 -17.16 58.28
N ASP A 991 -16.30 -17.93 58.34
CA ASP A 991 -15.02 -17.47 58.91
C ASP A 991 -14.17 -16.63 57.93
N PHE A 992 -14.62 -16.45 56.69
CA PHE A 992 -13.88 -15.68 55.70
C PHE A 992 -14.34 -14.23 55.67
N GLU A 993 -13.37 -13.31 55.77
CA GLU A 993 -13.57 -11.89 55.53
C GLU A 993 -12.83 -11.48 54.25
N ILE A 994 -13.55 -10.91 53.29
CA ILE A 994 -13.00 -10.48 52.02
C ILE A 994 -13.35 -9.01 51.77
N SER A 995 -12.33 -8.17 51.59
CA SER A 995 -12.51 -6.81 51.10
C SER A 995 -12.60 -6.78 49.57
N ARG A 996 -13.57 -6.04 49.04
CA ARG A 996 -13.75 -5.80 47.60
C ARG A 996 -14.11 -4.34 47.34
N GLU A 997 -13.59 -3.82 46.24
CA GLU A 997 -14.04 -2.56 45.66
C GLU A 997 -15.12 -2.88 44.63
N LEU A 998 -16.29 -2.25 44.75
CA LEU A 998 -17.38 -2.40 43.79
C LEU A 998 -17.62 -1.09 43.05
N VAL A 999 -17.57 -1.13 41.73
CA VAL A 999 -17.94 0.01 40.89
C VAL A 999 -19.43 -0.04 40.61
N THR A 1000 -20.21 0.80 41.28
CA THR A 1000 -21.67 0.71 41.23
C THR A 1000 -22.26 1.62 40.17
N ASP A 1001 -21.75 2.83 39.99
CA ASP A 1001 -22.40 3.82 39.13
C ASP A 1001 -21.39 4.63 38.32
N ILE A 1002 -21.81 5.06 37.13
CA ILE A 1002 -21.08 6.04 36.32
C ILE A 1002 -21.63 7.41 36.68
N LEU A 1003 -20.80 8.25 37.28
CA LEU A 1003 -21.14 9.62 37.66
C LEU A 1003 -20.94 10.58 36.47
N GLU A 1004 -19.85 10.38 35.72
CA GLU A 1004 -19.59 11.13 34.49
C GLU A 1004 -19.02 10.18 33.42
N ASP A 1005 -19.61 10.24 32.23
CA ASP A 1005 -19.13 9.47 31.08
C ASP A 1005 -17.77 9.94 30.58
N GLY A 1006 -17.00 9.02 30.02
CA GLY A 1006 -15.75 9.27 29.33
C GLY A 1006 -15.56 8.24 28.22
N TRP A 1007 -14.45 7.51 28.26
CA TRP A 1007 -14.15 6.46 27.30
C TRP A 1007 -15.19 5.32 27.23
N ASN A 1008 -16.08 5.19 28.22
CA ASN A 1008 -17.15 4.19 28.24
C ASN A 1008 -18.21 4.39 27.12
N ARG A 1009 -18.24 5.56 26.49
CA ARG A 1009 -19.08 5.84 25.30
C ARG A 1009 -18.65 5.01 24.08
N ILE A 1010 -17.39 4.56 24.04
CA ILE A 1010 -16.84 3.72 22.95
C ILE A 1010 -16.67 2.26 23.40
N LEU A 1011 -16.09 2.03 24.57
CA LEU A 1011 -15.87 0.69 25.12
C LEU A 1011 -16.85 0.43 26.26
N ARG A 1012 -17.53 -0.72 26.24
CA ARG A 1012 -18.46 -1.09 27.31
C ARG A 1012 -17.76 -1.12 28.67
N PHE A 1013 -18.32 -0.41 29.65
CA PHE A 1013 -17.93 -0.44 31.06
C PHE A 1013 -18.97 -1.25 31.84
N GLU A 1014 -18.56 -2.29 32.57
CA GLU A 1014 -19.47 -3.14 33.34
C GLU A 1014 -19.58 -2.65 34.79
N LEU A 1015 -20.81 -2.47 35.27
CA LEU A 1015 -21.12 -2.07 36.64
C LEU A 1015 -21.46 -3.27 37.51
N GLN A 1016 -21.17 -3.14 38.81
CA GLN A 1016 -21.45 -4.13 39.84
C GLN A 1016 -22.66 -3.69 40.69
N PRO A 1017 -23.38 -4.63 41.31
CA PRO A 1017 -24.48 -4.29 42.21
C PRO A 1017 -23.97 -3.58 43.48
N PRO A 1018 -24.70 -2.60 44.02
CA PRO A 1018 -24.37 -1.94 45.29
C PRO A 1018 -24.70 -2.85 46.48
N LEU A 1019 -23.80 -3.79 46.78
CA LEU A 1019 -24.02 -4.80 47.82
C LEU A 1019 -23.95 -4.20 49.24
N SER A 1020 -24.94 -4.48 50.07
CA SER A 1020 -24.94 -4.11 51.50
C SER A 1020 -25.89 -5.00 52.32
N GLY A 1021 -25.66 -5.05 53.63
CA GLY A 1021 -26.50 -5.76 54.59
C GLY A 1021 -26.34 -7.28 54.54
N GLU A 1022 -27.29 -7.96 55.17
CA GLU A 1022 -27.32 -9.42 55.28
C GLU A 1022 -28.09 -10.02 54.11
N LEU A 1023 -27.43 -10.85 53.30
CA LEU A 1023 -28.01 -11.52 52.14
C LEU A 1023 -28.17 -13.01 52.43
N ASP A 1024 -29.38 -13.54 52.24
CA ASP A 1024 -29.63 -14.98 52.21
C ASP A 1024 -29.05 -15.57 50.91
N VAL A 1025 -28.15 -16.53 51.08
CA VAL A 1025 -27.44 -17.18 49.96
C VAL A 1025 -27.73 -18.67 49.86
N LYS A 1026 -28.68 -19.21 50.65
CA LYS A 1026 -28.97 -20.64 50.74
C LYS A 1026 -29.24 -21.28 49.37
N ASP A 1027 -30.05 -20.61 48.55
CA ASP A 1027 -30.39 -21.04 47.19
C ASP A 1027 -29.53 -20.38 46.10
N ARG A 1028 -28.58 -19.53 46.50
CA ARG A 1028 -27.72 -18.72 45.61
C ARG A 1028 -26.26 -19.19 45.58
N LYS A 1029 -25.93 -20.21 46.36
CA LYS A 1029 -24.61 -20.85 46.40
C LYS A 1029 -24.58 -22.13 45.57
N LYS A 1030 -23.45 -22.40 44.92
CA LYS A 1030 -23.19 -23.63 44.17
C LYS A 1030 -21.80 -24.16 44.50
N LEU A 1031 -21.72 -25.43 44.90
CA LEU A 1031 -20.45 -26.15 44.97
C LEU A 1031 -20.12 -26.69 43.58
N LYS A 1032 -19.08 -26.13 42.95
CA LYS A 1032 -18.57 -26.60 41.66
C LYS A 1032 -17.23 -27.27 41.83
N VAL A 1033 -17.05 -28.37 41.12
CA VAL A 1033 -15.74 -28.99 40.93
C VAL A 1033 -15.17 -28.45 39.63
N GLN A 1034 -13.99 -27.87 39.68
CA GLN A 1034 -13.31 -27.32 38.51
C GLN A 1034 -11.83 -27.71 38.50
N PRO A 1035 -11.19 -27.68 37.33
CA PRO A 1035 -9.73 -27.71 37.22
C PRO A 1035 -9.06 -26.62 38.05
N LYS A 1036 -7.87 -26.89 38.62
CA LYS A 1036 -7.06 -25.89 39.35
C LYS A 1036 -6.69 -24.70 38.44
N ALA A 1037 -6.43 -24.98 37.18
CA ALA A 1037 -6.26 -23.97 36.13
C ALA A 1037 -6.88 -24.47 34.82
N TYR A 1038 -7.44 -23.57 34.01
CA TYR A 1038 -7.86 -23.89 32.65
C TYR A 1038 -6.64 -24.00 31.72
N LEU A 1039 -6.75 -24.86 30.71
CA LEU A 1039 -5.77 -25.00 29.64
C LEU A 1039 -5.54 -23.64 28.95
N TYR A 1040 -4.32 -23.40 28.48
CA TYR A 1040 -4.03 -22.16 27.77
C TYR A 1040 -4.85 -22.04 26.49
N THR A 1041 -5.46 -20.89 26.30
CA THR A 1041 -5.79 -20.39 24.95
C THR A 1041 -4.55 -19.78 24.30
N HIS A 1042 -4.64 -19.53 22.99
CA HIS A 1042 -3.60 -18.80 22.25
C HIS A 1042 -3.27 -17.43 22.88
N GLY A 1043 -4.30 -16.63 23.20
CA GLY A 1043 -4.13 -15.29 23.76
C GLY A 1043 -3.48 -15.29 25.16
N GLU A 1044 -3.91 -16.20 26.03
CA GLU A 1044 -3.31 -16.35 27.38
C GLU A 1044 -1.86 -16.79 27.30
N LEU A 1045 -1.52 -17.70 26.38
CA LEU A 1045 -0.14 -18.13 26.22
C LEU A 1045 0.76 -17.00 25.73
N VAL A 1046 0.29 -16.16 24.81
CA VAL A 1046 1.05 -14.99 24.33
C VAL A 1046 1.26 -13.96 25.44
N GLN A 1047 0.25 -13.72 26.27
CA GLN A 1047 0.41 -12.88 27.46
C GLN A 1047 1.43 -13.47 28.44
N GLU A 1048 1.38 -14.78 28.69
CA GLU A 1048 2.35 -15.46 29.55
C GLU A 1048 3.77 -15.33 28.98
N MET A 1049 3.94 -15.51 27.67
CA MET A 1049 5.20 -15.29 26.96
C MET A 1049 5.73 -13.86 27.15
N LYS A 1050 4.87 -12.83 27.00
CA LYS A 1050 5.27 -11.43 27.20
C LYS A 1050 5.62 -11.13 28.66
N ASN A 1051 4.80 -11.56 29.61
CA ASN A 1051 5.01 -11.37 31.06
C ASN A 1051 6.31 -12.02 31.51
N ARG A 1052 6.63 -13.19 30.94
CA ARG A 1052 7.88 -13.89 31.17
C ARG A 1052 9.02 -13.43 30.28
N GLY A 1053 8.87 -12.39 29.44
CA GLY A 1053 9.96 -11.90 28.58
C GLY A 1053 10.50 -12.92 27.57
N ILE A 1054 9.69 -13.89 27.16
CA ILE A 1054 10.06 -14.96 26.22
C ILE A 1054 9.43 -14.71 24.86
N GLY A 1055 10.29 -14.55 23.85
CA GLY A 1055 9.87 -14.21 22.49
C GLY A 1055 9.61 -12.71 22.29
N ARG A 1056 9.37 -12.35 21.03
CA ARG A 1056 9.13 -11.00 20.54
C ARG A 1056 7.83 -10.95 19.70
N PRO A 1057 7.24 -9.75 19.46
CA PRO A 1057 6.09 -9.56 18.58
C PRO A 1057 6.14 -10.30 17.24
N SER A 1058 7.33 -10.40 16.62
CA SER A 1058 7.56 -11.12 15.37
C SER A 1058 7.51 -12.67 15.49
N THR A 1059 7.65 -13.21 16.70
CA THR A 1059 7.83 -14.65 16.92
C THR A 1059 6.66 -15.36 17.61
N TYR A 1060 5.80 -14.65 18.34
CA TYR A 1060 4.74 -15.26 19.18
C TYR A 1060 3.87 -16.28 18.41
N ALA A 1061 3.30 -15.86 17.28
CA ALA A 1061 2.46 -16.71 16.45
C ALA A 1061 3.25 -17.90 15.86
N THR A 1062 4.48 -17.64 15.40
CA THR A 1062 5.35 -18.64 14.77
C THR A 1062 5.75 -19.76 15.72
N ILE A 1063 6.01 -19.44 16.99
CA ILE A 1063 6.39 -20.42 18.01
C ILE A 1063 5.23 -21.39 18.29
N ILE A 1064 4.02 -20.85 18.48
CA ILE A 1064 2.83 -21.66 18.75
C ILE A 1064 2.45 -22.51 17.52
N ALA A 1065 2.55 -21.93 16.32
CA ALA A 1065 2.33 -22.67 15.07
C ALA A 1065 3.30 -23.86 14.94
N LYS A 1066 4.59 -23.68 15.24
CA LYS A 1066 5.59 -24.77 15.22
C LYS A 1066 5.28 -25.88 16.22
N LEU A 1067 4.82 -25.56 17.43
CA LEU A 1067 4.41 -26.56 18.43
C LEU A 1067 3.26 -27.44 17.91
N ILE A 1068 2.32 -26.85 17.17
CA ILE A 1068 1.20 -27.55 16.56
C ILE A 1068 1.67 -28.38 15.35
N GLU A 1069 2.44 -27.77 14.44
CA GLU A 1069 2.95 -28.42 13.22
C GLU A 1069 3.80 -29.67 13.55
N ARG A 1070 4.61 -29.60 14.61
CA ARG A 1070 5.45 -30.72 15.07
C ARG A 1070 4.67 -31.77 15.87
N GLY A 1071 3.38 -31.55 16.10
CA GLY A 1071 2.50 -32.46 16.83
C GLY A 1071 2.78 -32.51 18.33
N TYR A 1072 3.44 -31.50 18.91
CA TYR A 1072 3.71 -31.43 20.35
C TYR A 1072 2.48 -30.96 21.11
N VAL A 1073 1.69 -30.12 20.46
CA VAL A 1073 0.46 -29.54 20.97
C VAL A 1073 -0.63 -29.75 19.93
N ILE A 1074 -1.86 -29.99 20.38
CA ILE A 1074 -3.04 -29.95 19.53
C ILE A 1074 -3.97 -28.86 20.02
N GLU A 1075 -4.68 -28.23 19.08
CA GLU A 1075 -5.74 -27.30 19.41
C GLU A 1075 -7.10 -28.02 19.44
N LYS A 1076 -7.84 -27.89 20.54
CA LYS A 1076 -9.19 -28.45 20.66
C LYS A 1076 -10.10 -27.45 21.36
N LYS A 1077 -11.15 -27.02 20.66
CA LYS A 1077 -12.12 -26.00 21.15
C LYS A 1077 -11.44 -24.69 21.62
N GLY A 1078 -10.38 -24.27 20.93
CA GLY A 1078 -9.61 -23.06 21.26
C GLY A 1078 -8.57 -23.21 22.39
N PHE A 1079 -8.44 -24.41 22.96
CA PHE A 1079 -7.43 -24.72 23.98
C PHE A 1079 -6.24 -25.47 23.41
N LEU A 1080 -5.05 -25.14 23.91
CA LEU A 1080 -3.78 -25.78 23.59
C LEU A 1080 -3.53 -26.94 24.56
N ILE A 1081 -3.44 -28.15 24.01
CA ILE A 1081 -3.30 -29.39 24.79
C ILE A 1081 -2.01 -30.10 24.39
N PRO A 1082 -1.13 -30.47 25.34
CA PRO A 1082 0.09 -31.20 25.02
C PRO A 1082 -0.22 -32.64 24.61
N THR A 1083 0.46 -33.15 23.58
CA THR A 1083 0.34 -34.55 23.16
C THR A 1083 1.28 -35.44 23.98
N ASN A 1084 1.08 -36.76 23.91
CA ASN A 1084 2.04 -37.72 24.48
C ASN A 1084 3.43 -37.59 23.84
N LEU A 1085 3.50 -37.22 22.56
CA LEU A 1085 4.76 -36.94 21.89
C LEU A 1085 5.43 -35.70 22.49
N GLY A 1086 4.69 -34.59 22.63
CA GLY A 1086 5.21 -33.36 23.22
C GLY A 1086 5.75 -33.57 24.65
N LYS A 1087 5.05 -34.37 25.45
CA LYS A 1087 5.51 -34.74 26.81
C LYS A 1087 6.83 -35.51 26.79
N LYS A 1088 6.95 -36.54 25.95
CA LYS A 1088 8.20 -37.32 25.80
C LYS A 1088 9.36 -36.45 25.31
N VAL A 1089 9.10 -35.56 24.35
CA VAL A 1089 10.09 -34.62 23.84
C VAL A 1089 10.57 -33.68 24.96
N TYR A 1090 9.65 -33.06 25.69
CA TYR A 1090 10.00 -32.16 26.79
C TYR A 1090 10.76 -32.89 27.91
N GLU A 1091 10.33 -34.09 28.27
CA GLU A 1091 10.99 -34.93 29.28
C GLU A 1091 12.41 -35.27 28.88
N PHE A 1092 12.64 -35.70 27.64
CA PHE A 1092 13.98 -35.96 27.11
C PHE A 1092 14.86 -34.70 27.17
N LEU A 1093 14.38 -33.58 26.61
CA LEU A 1093 15.13 -32.31 26.58
C LEU A 1093 15.41 -31.73 27.98
N SER A 1094 14.59 -32.07 28.97
CA SER A 1094 14.73 -31.59 30.35
C SER A 1094 15.49 -32.56 31.25
N SER A 1095 15.78 -33.78 30.78
CA SER A 1095 16.42 -34.83 31.59
C SER A 1095 17.93 -34.66 31.74
N GLU A 1096 18.58 -34.04 30.76
CA GLU A 1096 20.01 -33.75 30.77
C GLU A 1096 20.27 -32.27 31.11
N GLU A 1097 20.98 -32.00 32.21
CA GLU A 1097 21.21 -30.62 32.67
C GLU A 1097 22.05 -29.81 31.66
N SER A 1098 22.94 -30.47 30.92
CA SER A 1098 23.74 -29.89 29.84
C SER A 1098 22.88 -29.39 28.67
N ILE A 1099 21.80 -30.10 28.30
CA ILE A 1099 20.83 -29.67 27.28
C ILE A 1099 19.89 -28.60 27.85
N LYS A 1100 19.34 -28.85 29.05
CA LYS A 1100 18.34 -28.01 29.71
C LYS A 1100 18.81 -26.57 29.87
N LYS A 1101 20.10 -26.34 30.12
CA LYS A 1101 20.71 -25.00 30.17
C LYS A 1101 20.35 -24.14 28.95
N PHE A 1102 20.52 -24.65 27.73
CA PHE A 1102 20.29 -23.92 26.47
C PHE A 1102 18.81 -23.83 26.07
N LEU A 1103 17.95 -24.57 26.75
CA LEU A 1103 16.51 -24.62 26.48
C LEU A 1103 15.69 -24.05 27.65
N SER A 1104 16.36 -23.35 28.58
CA SER A 1104 15.77 -22.72 29.76
C SER A 1104 15.16 -21.34 29.45
N GLU A 1105 14.27 -20.90 30.33
CA GLU A 1105 13.68 -19.56 30.27
C GLU A 1105 14.74 -18.49 30.51
N GLU A 1106 15.61 -18.73 31.49
CA GLU A 1106 16.69 -17.84 31.92
C GLU A 1106 17.68 -17.59 30.78
N TRP A 1107 18.20 -18.65 30.16
CA TRP A 1107 19.15 -18.51 29.05
C TRP A 1107 18.51 -17.81 27.84
N THR A 1108 17.24 -18.09 27.57
CA THR A 1108 16.51 -17.43 26.47
C THR A 1108 16.41 -15.92 26.69
N LYS A 1109 16.16 -15.46 27.93
CA LYS A 1109 16.15 -14.04 28.28
C LYS A 1109 17.53 -13.41 28.19
N GLU A 1110 18.54 -14.09 28.73
CA GLU A 1110 19.94 -13.63 28.68
C GLU A 1110 20.39 -13.41 27.24
N LEU A 1111 20.12 -14.37 26.36
CA LEU A 1111 20.49 -14.26 24.95
C LEU A 1111 19.72 -13.14 24.24
N GLU A 1112 18.42 -12.96 24.49
CA GLU A 1112 17.67 -11.83 23.92
C GLU A 1112 18.20 -10.47 24.41
N ALA A 1113 18.55 -10.35 25.70
CA ALA A 1113 19.17 -9.14 26.24
C ALA A 1113 20.54 -8.86 25.60
N LEU A 1114 21.34 -9.91 25.36
CA LEU A 1114 22.60 -9.78 24.61
C LEU A 1114 22.36 -9.33 23.16
N MET A 1115 21.31 -9.83 22.49
CA MET A 1115 20.96 -9.37 21.15
C MET A 1115 20.55 -7.89 21.14
N ASP A 1116 19.78 -7.43 22.14
CA ASP A 1116 19.39 -6.03 22.28
C ASP A 1116 20.66 -5.15 22.48
N LEU A 1117 21.63 -5.59 23.29
CA LEU A 1117 22.91 -4.91 23.47
C LEU A 1117 23.77 -4.88 22.18
N VAL A 1118 23.73 -5.94 21.38
CA VAL A 1118 24.39 -5.97 20.06
C VAL A 1118 23.72 -4.99 19.10
N GLU A 1119 22.39 -4.89 19.12
CA GLU A 1119 21.62 -3.94 18.31
C GLU A 1119 21.98 -2.48 18.67
N GLU A 1120 22.18 -2.20 19.97
CA GLU A 1120 22.65 -0.90 20.47
C GLU A 1120 24.17 -0.66 20.24
N GLY A 1121 24.90 -1.66 19.73
CA GLY A 1121 26.35 -1.59 19.53
C GLY A 1121 27.19 -1.64 20.81
N LYS A 1122 26.62 -2.12 21.92
CA LYS A 1122 27.28 -2.22 23.23
C LYS A 1122 28.02 -3.54 23.47
N GLU A 1123 27.69 -4.58 22.71
CA GLU A 1123 28.32 -5.91 22.83
C GLU A 1123 28.84 -6.43 21.48
N ASP A 1124 29.89 -7.26 21.51
CA ASP A 1124 30.47 -7.86 20.31
C ASP A 1124 29.79 -9.19 19.95
N TYR A 1125 29.13 -9.19 18.80
CA TYR A 1125 28.42 -10.33 18.23
C TYR A 1125 29.35 -11.55 17.98
N VAL A 1126 30.62 -11.34 17.65
CA VAL A 1126 31.59 -12.43 17.39
C VAL A 1126 31.92 -13.17 18.68
N LYS A 1127 32.13 -12.42 19.76
CA LYS A 1127 32.39 -12.97 21.10
C LYS A 1127 31.23 -13.85 21.56
N ILE A 1128 30.00 -13.34 21.48
CA ILE A 1128 28.78 -14.06 21.86
C ILE A 1128 28.67 -15.39 21.09
N LEU A 1129 28.85 -15.35 19.77
CA LEU A 1129 28.76 -16.56 18.94
C LEU A 1129 29.92 -17.55 19.21
N ARG A 1130 31.14 -17.08 19.50
CA ARG A 1130 32.24 -17.99 19.86
C ARG A 1130 31.99 -18.69 21.19
N GLU A 1131 31.54 -17.95 22.19
CA GLU A 1131 31.20 -18.51 23.49
C GLU A 1131 30.08 -19.55 23.35
N LEU A 1132 29.04 -19.23 22.58
CA LEU A 1132 27.96 -20.18 22.28
C LEU A 1132 28.49 -21.44 21.58
N TYR A 1133 29.34 -21.29 20.58
CA TYR A 1133 29.94 -22.41 19.85
C TYR A 1133 30.74 -23.34 20.79
N GLN A 1134 31.60 -22.76 21.64
CA GLN A 1134 32.39 -23.53 22.61
C GLN A 1134 31.51 -24.25 23.62
N GLN A 1135 30.48 -23.56 24.13
CA GLN A 1135 29.53 -24.14 25.07
C GLN A 1135 28.76 -25.31 24.45
N ILE A 1136 28.32 -25.22 23.19
CA ILE A 1136 27.64 -26.33 22.49
C ILE A 1136 28.59 -27.52 22.26
N LEU A 1137 29.84 -27.27 21.89
CA LEU A 1137 30.82 -28.35 21.72
C LEU A 1137 31.14 -29.09 23.02
N ALA A 1138 31.16 -28.40 24.16
CA ALA A 1138 31.40 -29.04 25.46
C ALA A 1138 30.35 -30.13 25.77
N VAL A 1139 29.09 -29.89 25.38
CA VAL A 1139 27.99 -30.87 25.53
C VAL A 1139 28.20 -32.13 24.68
N LYS A 1140 29.02 -32.09 23.63
CA LYS A 1140 29.37 -33.27 22.81
C LYS A 1140 30.43 -34.15 23.45
N VAL A 1141 31.28 -33.60 24.32
CA VAL A 1141 32.43 -34.33 24.90
C VAL A 1141 31.99 -35.17 26.09
N GLU A 1142 30.99 -34.71 26.86
CA GLU A 1142 30.47 -35.43 28.04
C GLU A 1142 29.77 -36.77 27.71
N GLU A 1143 29.31 -36.99 26.46
CA GLU A 1143 28.60 -38.21 26.04
C GLU A 1143 29.52 -39.35 25.55
N ARG A 1144 30.82 -39.11 25.36
CA ARG A 1144 31.79 -40.14 24.93
C ARG A 1144 32.44 -40.91 26.09
N HIS A 1145 31.99 -40.68 27.32
CA HIS A 1145 32.51 -41.31 28.54
C HIS A 1145 31.50 -42.22 29.21
#